data_AF-A0A0N0XT57-F1
#
_entry.id   AF-A0A0N0XT57-F1
#
_cell.length_a   1.000
_cell.length_b   1.000
_cell.length_c   1.000
_cell.angle_alpha   90.00
_cell.angle_beta   90.00
_cell.angle_gamma   90.00
#
_symmetry.space_group_name_H-M   'P 1'
#
loop_
_entity.id
_entity.type
_entity.pdbx_description
1 polymer ?
#
loop_
_entity_poly.entity_id
_entity_poly.type
_entity_poly.pdbx_seq_one_letter_code
_entity_poly.pdbx_strand_id
1 'polypeptide(L)'
;MSTHHTTEVAPYEGEYVWAEIVDDDAPDPQQEKPATSRGPTATRVARCAAAALRAIAGGTLPGIRHAWAATAHWTTLTYMSDEEIRRRMVKRHLDTYLEQREDVAADINRLGKKTQKLARDAVDFGLTAEDGNRLKDLSTQLKLRRTAGAALAQLPFNLAGAQPTREQIRRYRSVRAFGRFIGVLLPAGATALGALLAAPTAGLVAVPVLAGAAWWLGRHPLALTQRALPADLVGPQELERPSMPTAGLADEVLQEKLKPFPIRDVTSREDAQEALWRALVAQGCDIEEITDVVREPWGWTARVIFSSGSPEELAETDTYRRLITLLKLRRDGLLVETDPDHGDTCTVRMILTDPFTPELVGTVPYRAPLSMSITDLADYGVAMDATPLTFTLAGLMLLMVADSGGGKSGVMLAMAEVATACYDAATINLDPAGTGIGDLEQALILSACMDDDAICAVLEFLLAWCSARARQRARYGWGNKWRVSREHPAICVFGDEWPQLSERAKKLLVRLLLLGRKEAIWVYAGSQFGTKDYLGEAIGPKLSAKLLGACRRVDITELLGPGAVAEGYRADLLQAATHTQVNDAGQIYGVGLPGMPNKPMRYQVREITPEYAARVATERHKAGLVDVTHTLTEAGLLDEWHALQELCAAAGTGSSASAPGPVPSILQLLRDIFTAEDDPAYLTMGQIHCHLRTADPDRWGAWDERDEHSRLRELGKALSRALRDAGVELFSERLRELDGQPRGYRLSGVQDAVDAAS
;
A
#
# COMPACT_ATOMS: atom_id res chain seq x y z
N MET A 1 7.30 37.00 64.76
CA MET A 1 5.85 36.85 64.50
C MET A 1 5.75 35.98 63.24
N SER A 2 5.87 34.66 63.35
CA SER A 2 4.85 33.68 63.79
C SER A 2 3.53 33.85 63.03
N THR A 3 3.32 33.03 62.01
CA THR A 3 2.10 32.22 61.82
C THR A 3 2.36 31.11 60.80
N HIS A 4 2.06 29.88 61.24
CA HIS A 4 2.04 28.65 60.45
C HIS A 4 0.84 28.63 59.49
N HIS A 5 1.00 28.10 58.28
CA HIS A 5 -0.09 27.40 57.59
C HIS A 5 0.43 26.19 56.81
N THR A 6 -0.05 25.03 57.26
CA THR A 6 -0.05 23.71 56.65
C THR A 6 -0.86 23.72 55.35
N THR A 7 -0.34 23.07 54.29
CA THR A 7 -1.08 22.80 53.05
C THR A 7 -1.28 21.30 52.94
N GLU A 8 -2.52 20.87 53.14
CA GLU A 8 -2.97 19.49 53.03
C GLU A 8 -3.68 19.30 51.68
N VAL A 9 -3.39 18.17 51.05
CA VAL A 9 -3.77 17.79 49.68
C VAL A 9 -5.22 17.30 49.66
N ALA A 10 -6.05 17.89 48.80
CA ALA A 10 -7.40 17.43 48.52
C ALA A 10 -7.39 16.35 47.40
N PRO A 11 -8.12 15.23 47.55
CA PRO A 11 -8.36 14.29 46.46
C PRO A 11 -9.62 14.68 45.65
N TYR A 12 -9.48 14.59 44.33
CA TYR A 12 -10.54 14.73 43.32
C TYR A 12 -11.45 13.50 43.32
N GLU A 13 -12.75 13.70 43.60
CA GLU A 13 -13.82 12.76 43.31
C GLU A 13 -14.46 13.13 41.95
N GLY A 14 -14.53 12.18 41.02
CA GLY A 14 -15.19 12.34 39.73
C GLY A 14 -16.05 11.12 39.45
N GLU A 15 -17.34 11.22 39.78
CA GLU A 15 -18.39 10.27 39.40
C GLU A 15 -18.75 10.43 37.92
N TYR A 16 -18.81 9.31 37.20
CA TYR A 16 -19.35 9.23 35.85
C TYR A 16 -20.87 9.07 35.91
N VAL A 17 -21.59 10.09 35.45
CA VAL A 17 -23.02 10.07 35.13
C VAL A 17 -23.19 9.65 33.67
N TRP A 18 -23.99 8.62 33.41
CA TRP A 18 -24.58 8.37 32.09
C TRP A 18 -26.08 8.61 32.17
N ALA A 19 -26.53 9.57 31.38
CA ALA A 19 -27.92 9.95 31.18
C ALA A 19 -28.62 8.95 30.26
N GLU A 20 -29.85 8.56 30.62
CA GLU A 20 -30.77 7.87 29.73
C GLU A 20 -31.89 8.87 29.35
N ILE A 21 -32.18 8.88 28.05
CA ILE A 21 -33.03 9.82 27.35
C ILE A 21 -34.50 9.37 27.45
N VAL A 22 -35.33 10.33 27.87
CA VAL A 22 -36.72 10.64 27.49
C VAL A 22 -37.40 9.71 26.48
N ASP A 23 -38.58 9.22 26.84
CA ASP A 23 -39.73 9.20 25.93
C ASP A 23 -40.99 9.59 26.74
N ASP A 24 -41.55 10.73 26.37
CA ASP A 24 -42.84 11.27 26.80
C ASP A 24 -43.82 10.98 25.65
N ASP A 25 -44.95 10.34 25.95
CA ASP A 25 -46.22 10.72 25.35
C ASP A 25 -47.39 10.12 26.15
N ALA A 26 -48.22 11.02 26.66
CA ALA A 26 -49.42 10.76 27.45
C ALA A 26 -50.58 10.25 26.58
N PRO A 27 -51.67 9.70 27.18
CA PRO A 27 -52.71 10.60 27.66
C PRO A 27 -53.33 10.22 29.02
N ASP A 28 -53.88 11.25 29.65
CA ASP A 28 -54.47 11.33 30.99
C ASP A 28 -55.92 10.75 31.04
N PRO A 29 -56.68 10.79 32.16
CA PRO A 29 -57.29 9.60 32.73
C PRO A 29 -58.82 9.64 32.72
N GLN A 30 -59.51 8.50 32.69
CA GLN A 30 -60.88 8.44 33.20
C GLN A 30 -61.15 7.20 34.07
N GLN A 31 -61.61 7.54 35.26
CA GLN A 31 -62.27 6.76 36.30
C GLN A 31 -63.12 5.59 35.80
N GLU A 32 -63.03 4.43 36.46
CA GLU A 32 -64.16 3.90 37.25
C GLU A 32 -63.82 2.66 38.10
N LYS A 33 -64.23 2.77 39.36
CA LYS A 33 -64.69 1.83 40.40
C LYS A 33 -64.52 0.29 40.32
N PRO A 34 -64.56 -0.36 41.50
CA PRO A 34 -63.96 -1.68 41.75
C PRO A 34 -64.97 -2.84 41.72
N ALA A 35 -64.49 -4.06 41.47
CA ALA A 35 -65.18 -5.29 41.88
C ALA A 35 -64.19 -6.44 42.14
N THR A 36 -63.92 -6.65 43.43
CA THR A 36 -63.92 -7.93 44.16
C THR A 36 -63.47 -9.25 43.51
N SER A 37 -62.43 -9.80 44.15
CA SER A 37 -62.32 -11.18 44.64
C SER A 37 -61.76 -12.26 43.70
N ARG A 38 -60.62 -12.84 44.09
CA ARG A 38 -60.52 -14.21 44.65
C ARG A 38 -59.05 -14.63 44.84
N GLY A 39 -58.72 -15.14 46.03
CA GLY A 39 -57.59 -16.06 46.27
C GLY A 39 -56.33 -15.51 46.99
N PRO A 40 -56.23 -15.60 48.33
CA PRO A 40 -55.07 -15.12 49.11
C PRO A 40 -53.92 -16.14 49.25
N THR A 41 -53.91 -17.23 48.49
CA THR A 41 -52.89 -18.30 48.58
C THR A 41 -51.76 -18.16 47.56
N ALA A 42 -52.04 -17.75 46.31
CA ALA A 42 -51.01 -17.55 45.30
C ALA A 42 -50.09 -16.35 45.63
N THR A 43 -50.65 -15.27 46.17
CA THR A 43 -49.91 -14.05 46.58
C THR A 43 -49.06 -14.26 47.83
N ARG A 44 -49.46 -15.15 48.75
CA ARG A 44 -48.62 -15.51 49.92
C ARG A 44 -47.46 -16.43 49.55
N VAL A 45 -47.69 -17.43 48.69
CA VAL A 45 -46.60 -18.29 48.19
C VAL A 45 -45.64 -17.49 47.32
N ALA A 46 -46.14 -16.58 46.46
CA ALA A 46 -45.30 -15.69 45.67
C ALA A 46 -44.49 -14.70 46.54
N ARG A 47 -45.07 -14.15 47.62
CA ARG A 47 -44.34 -13.27 48.56
C ARG A 47 -43.31 -14.03 49.39
N CYS A 48 -43.62 -15.23 49.88
CA CYS A 48 -42.65 -16.06 50.61
C CYS A 48 -41.53 -16.57 49.69
N ALA A 49 -41.85 -16.96 48.45
CA ALA A 49 -40.85 -17.32 47.44
C ALA A 49 -39.99 -16.12 47.05
N ALA A 50 -40.57 -14.93 46.89
CA ALA A 50 -39.83 -13.70 46.60
C ALA A 50 -38.95 -13.26 47.79
N ALA A 51 -39.41 -13.43 49.03
CA ALA A 51 -38.61 -13.14 50.23
C ALA A 51 -37.47 -14.14 50.41
N ALA A 52 -37.72 -15.43 50.18
CA ALA A 52 -36.69 -16.47 50.17
C ALA A 52 -35.68 -16.25 49.04
N LEU A 53 -36.12 -15.90 47.83
CA LEU A 53 -35.26 -15.55 46.71
C LEU A 53 -34.42 -14.29 47.00
N ARG A 54 -34.97 -13.27 47.68
CA ARG A 54 -34.19 -12.10 48.10
C ARG A 54 -33.18 -12.41 49.20
N ALA A 55 -33.53 -13.28 50.16
CA ALA A 55 -32.61 -13.71 51.20
C ALA A 55 -31.47 -14.58 50.65
N ILE A 56 -31.79 -15.47 49.70
CA ILE A 56 -30.81 -16.27 48.95
C ILE A 56 -29.95 -15.36 48.08
N ALA A 57 -30.55 -14.42 47.34
CA ALA A 57 -29.82 -13.44 46.52
C ALA A 57 -28.87 -12.58 47.36
N GLY A 58 -29.32 -12.06 48.52
CA GLY A 58 -28.52 -11.22 49.40
C GLY A 58 -27.26 -11.91 49.96
N GLY A 59 -27.29 -13.23 50.17
CA GLY A 59 -26.14 -14.00 50.63
C GLY A 59 -25.29 -14.61 49.51
N THR A 60 -25.86 -14.85 48.32
CA THR A 60 -25.16 -15.52 47.20
C THR A 60 -24.46 -14.54 46.25
N LEU A 61 -24.98 -13.32 46.07
CA LEU A 61 -24.37 -12.31 45.20
C LEU A 61 -22.92 -11.95 45.59
N PRO A 62 -22.59 -11.70 46.87
CA PRO A 62 -21.20 -11.48 47.28
C PRO A 62 -20.31 -12.68 46.96
N GLY A 63 -20.85 -13.89 47.14
CA GLY A 63 -20.20 -15.14 46.79
C GLY A 63 -19.85 -15.31 45.32
N ILE A 64 -20.81 -15.01 44.44
CA ILE A 64 -20.61 -15.01 42.99
C ILE A 64 -19.54 -13.99 42.62
N ARG A 65 -19.53 -12.81 43.26
CA ARG A 65 -18.48 -11.80 43.05
C ARG A 65 -17.11 -12.29 43.51
N HIS A 66 -17.00 -12.97 44.65
CA HIS A 66 -15.73 -13.55 45.09
C HIS A 66 -15.26 -14.71 44.19
N ALA A 67 -16.18 -15.57 43.73
CA ALA A 67 -15.88 -16.63 42.77
C ALA A 67 -15.39 -16.05 41.44
N TRP A 68 -16.05 -14.99 40.96
CA TRP A 68 -15.64 -14.26 39.76
C TRP A 68 -14.28 -13.59 39.96
N ALA A 69 -14.04 -12.92 41.09
CA ALA A 69 -12.75 -12.29 41.39
C ALA A 69 -11.62 -13.32 41.46
N ALA A 70 -11.84 -14.50 42.06
CA ALA A 70 -10.87 -15.59 42.07
C ALA A 70 -10.61 -16.15 40.67
N THR A 71 -11.67 -16.33 39.88
CA THR A 71 -11.57 -16.78 38.48
C THR A 71 -10.81 -15.75 37.65
N ALA A 72 -11.14 -14.46 37.76
CA ALA A 72 -10.47 -13.35 37.10
C ALA A 72 -9.00 -13.25 37.53
N HIS A 73 -8.70 -13.40 38.82
CA HIS A 73 -7.33 -13.38 39.34
C HIS A 73 -6.48 -14.55 38.80
N TRP A 74 -7.08 -15.73 38.62
CA TRP A 74 -6.43 -16.89 38.01
C TRP A 74 -6.29 -16.77 36.49
N THR A 75 -7.30 -16.29 35.78
CA THR A 75 -7.27 -16.14 34.32
C THR A 75 -6.27 -15.06 33.92
N THR A 76 -6.28 -13.91 34.59
CA THR A 76 -5.39 -12.78 34.29
C THR A 76 -3.96 -12.98 34.78
N LEU A 77 -3.65 -14.13 35.41
CA LEU A 77 -2.35 -14.42 36.02
C LEU A 77 -1.94 -13.43 37.12
N THR A 78 -2.91 -12.77 37.77
CA THR A 78 -2.61 -11.77 38.81
C THR A 78 -1.99 -12.40 40.06
N TYR A 79 -2.15 -13.72 40.25
CA TYR A 79 -1.45 -14.48 41.30
C TYR A 79 0.07 -14.62 41.04
N MET A 80 0.55 -14.35 39.82
CA MET A 80 1.98 -14.36 39.47
C MET A 80 2.54 -12.95 39.50
N SER A 81 3.62 -12.75 40.25
CA SER A 81 4.33 -11.47 40.28
C SER A 81 5.00 -11.19 38.92
N ASP A 82 5.23 -9.89 38.63
CA ASP A 82 5.99 -9.46 37.44
C ASP A 82 7.38 -10.12 37.42
N GLU A 83 7.96 -10.29 38.60
CA GLU A 83 9.27 -10.91 38.78
C GLU A 83 9.26 -12.41 38.43
N GLU A 84 8.19 -13.13 38.79
CA GLU A 84 8.06 -14.54 38.39
C GLU A 84 7.94 -14.67 36.86
N ILE A 85 7.15 -13.80 36.23
CA ILE A 85 6.98 -13.81 34.77
C ILE A 85 8.32 -13.48 34.08
N ARG A 86 9.03 -12.47 34.57
CA ARG A 86 10.37 -12.10 34.09
C ARG A 86 11.31 -13.29 34.13
N ARG A 87 11.45 -13.94 35.30
CA ARG A 87 12.35 -15.09 35.47
C ARG A 87 11.98 -16.26 34.58
N ARG A 88 10.70 -16.53 34.34
CA ARG A 88 10.25 -17.58 33.40
C ARG A 88 10.62 -17.27 31.96
N MET A 89 10.54 -16.02 31.55
CA MET A 89 10.92 -15.60 30.19
C MET A 89 12.44 -15.69 30.00
N VAL A 90 13.22 -15.19 30.96
CA VAL A 90 14.69 -15.29 30.95
C VAL A 90 15.13 -16.76 30.98
N LYS A 91 14.52 -17.58 31.85
CA LYS A 91 14.79 -19.02 31.93
C LYS A 91 14.53 -19.72 30.60
N ARG A 92 13.42 -19.41 29.92
CA ARG A 92 13.15 -19.96 28.59
C ARG A 92 14.24 -19.60 27.57
N HIS A 93 14.69 -18.34 27.55
CA HIS A 93 15.78 -17.93 26.66
C HIS A 93 17.09 -18.62 27.00
N LEU A 94 17.37 -18.81 28.30
CA LEU A 94 18.53 -19.54 28.77
C LEU A 94 18.47 -21.02 28.35
N ASP A 95 17.32 -21.68 28.55
CA ASP A 95 17.10 -23.07 28.14
C ASP A 95 17.31 -23.23 26.63
N THR A 96 16.73 -22.35 25.80
CA THR A 96 16.94 -22.36 24.34
C THR A 96 18.41 -22.15 23.96
N TYR A 97 19.12 -21.26 24.66
CA TYR A 97 20.54 -21.03 24.42
C TYR A 97 21.38 -22.28 24.79
N LEU A 98 21.04 -22.96 25.89
CA LEU A 98 21.70 -24.20 26.30
C LEU A 98 21.42 -25.34 25.33
N GLU A 99 20.17 -25.53 24.90
CA GLU A 99 19.76 -26.51 23.88
C GLU A 99 20.56 -26.32 22.58
N GLN A 100 20.68 -25.08 22.09
CA GLN A 100 21.47 -24.79 20.89
C GLN A 100 22.94 -25.19 21.02
N ARG A 101 23.53 -25.01 22.21
CA ARG A 101 24.92 -25.42 22.47
C ARG A 101 25.06 -26.94 22.53
N GLU A 102 24.11 -27.62 23.15
CA GLU A 102 24.07 -29.07 23.21
C GLU A 102 23.90 -29.70 21.83
N ASP A 103 23.01 -29.15 21.00
CA ASP A 103 22.79 -29.60 19.61
C ASP A 103 24.06 -29.47 18.76
N VAL A 104 24.74 -28.32 18.84
CA VAL A 104 26.00 -28.11 18.13
C VAL A 104 27.09 -29.07 18.61
N ALA A 105 27.16 -29.34 19.92
CA ALA A 105 28.09 -30.32 20.47
C ALA A 105 27.77 -31.75 20.02
N ALA A 106 26.48 -32.12 19.97
CA ALA A 106 26.02 -33.41 19.49
C ALA A 106 26.35 -33.61 17.99
N ASP A 107 26.16 -32.58 17.17
CA ASP A 107 26.49 -32.59 15.74
C ASP A 107 28.00 -32.72 15.49
N ILE A 108 28.83 -31.98 16.23
CA ILE A 108 30.29 -32.11 16.16
C ILE A 108 30.71 -33.55 16.50
N ASN A 109 30.13 -34.14 17.55
CA ASN A 109 30.41 -35.53 17.93
C ASN A 109 29.95 -36.54 16.87
N ARG A 110 28.77 -36.34 16.27
CA ARG A 110 28.22 -37.20 15.22
C ARG A 110 29.08 -37.15 13.96
N LEU A 111 29.45 -35.97 13.50
CA LEU A 111 30.33 -35.78 12.33
C LEU A 111 31.74 -36.30 12.62
N GLY A 112 32.26 -36.10 13.83
CA GLY A 112 33.54 -36.65 14.28
C GLY A 112 33.56 -38.17 14.20
N LYS A 113 32.53 -38.85 14.73
CA LYS A 113 32.40 -40.32 14.65
C LYS A 113 32.31 -40.82 13.20
N LYS A 114 31.55 -40.14 12.33
CA LYS A 114 31.46 -40.49 10.90
C LYS A 114 32.79 -40.35 10.19
N THR A 115 33.51 -39.26 10.44
CA THR A 115 34.83 -38.99 9.85
C THR A 115 35.85 -40.03 10.33
N GLN A 116 35.86 -40.35 11.62
CA GLN A 116 36.75 -41.35 12.20
C GLN A 116 36.45 -42.76 11.68
N LYS A 117 35.17 -43.11 11.50
CA LYS A 117 34.77 -44.40 10.94
C LYS A 117 35.29 -44.54 9.50
N LEU A 118 35.02 -43.55 8.64
CA LEU A 118 35.49 -43.56 7.25
C LEU A 118 37.02 -43.55 7.14
N ALA A 119 37.71 -42.81 8.02
CA ALA A 119 39.17 -42.82 8.06
C ALA A 119 39.73 -44.20 8.48
N ARG A 120 39.05 -44.91 9.39
CA ARG A 120 39.42 -46.28 9.78
C ARG A 120 39.15 -47.27 8.64
N ASP A 121 37.97 -47.22 8.06
CA ASP A 121 37.58 -48.08 6.93
C ASP A 121 38.56 -47.87 5.75
N ALA A 122 39.04 -46.65 5.52
CA ALA A 122 40.05 -46.34 4.51
C ALA A 122 41.44 -46.97 4.79
N VAL A 123 41.82 -47.11 6.06
CA VAL A 123 43.07 -47.80 6.45
C VAL A 123 42.93 -49.30 6.28
N ASP A 124 41.76 -49.86 6.62
CA ASP A 124 41.52 -51.30 6.60
C ASP A 124 41.26 -51.85 5.18
N PHE A 125 40.60 -51.08 4.31
CA PHE A 125 40.13 -51.54 2.99
C PHE A 125 40.71 -50.75 1.80
N GLY A 126 41.51 -49.70 2.05
CA GLY A 126 41.99 -48.79 1.01
C GLY A 126 40.96 -47.70 0.66
N LEU A 127 41.45 -46.53 0.22
CA LEU A 127 40.61 -45.37 -0.07
C LEU A 127 40.20 -45.34 -1.54
N THR A 128 38.91 -45.49 -1.84
CA THR A 128 38.39 -45.21 -3.18
C THR A 128 38.36 -43.69 -3.44
N ALA A 129 38.35 -43.26 -4.71
CA ALA A 129 38.29 -41.85 -5.05
C ALA A 129 37.01 -41.17 -4.52
N GLU A 130 35.90 -41.92 -4.45
CA GLU A 130 34.63 -41.44 -3.90
C GLU A 130 34.70 -41.27 -2.38
N ASP A 131 35.28 -42.24 -1.67
CA ASP A 131 35.48 -42.16 -0.21
C ASP A 131 36.44 -41.04 0.17
N GLY A 132 37.46 -40.77 -0.65
CA GLY A 132 38.37 -39.63 -0.47
C GLY A 132 37.66 -38.28 -0.56
N ASN A 133 36.77 -38.10 -1.55
CA ASN A 133 35.96 -36.90 -1.67
C ASN A 133 34.98 -36.77 -0.51
N ARG A 134 34.35 -37.86 -0.09
CA ARG A 134 33.42 -37.89 1.05
C ARG A 134 34.11 -37.57 2.38
N LEU A 135 35.32 -38.08 2.59
CA LEU A 135 36.12 -37.79 3.77
C LEU A 135 36.52 -36.31 3.80
N LYS A 136 36.89 -35.73 2.65
CA LYS A 136 37.22 -34.30 2.52
C LYS A 136 36.01 -33.41 2.82
N ASP A 137 34.84 -33.74 2.31
CA ASP A 137 33.60 -33.01 2.58
C ASP A 137 33.23 -33.07 4.08
N LEU A 138 33.21 -34.27 4.67
CA LEU A 138 32.94 -34.44 6.11
C LEU A 138 33.97 -33.72 7.00
N SER A 139 35.24 -33.71 6.61
CA SER A 139 36.28 -32.99 7.35
C SER A 139 36.09 -31.47 7.27
N THR A 140 35.66 -30.95 6.12
CA THR A 140 35.34 -29.53 5.92
C THR A 140 34.13 -29.14 6.76
N GLN A 141 33.06 -29.94 6.72
CA GLN A 141 31.86 -29.72 7.54
C GLN A 141 32.16 -29.78 9.04
N LEU A 142 32.98 -30.74 9.47
CA LEU A 142 33.43 -30.85 10.86
C LEU A 142 34.23 -29.62 11.29
N LYS A 143 35.12 -29.11 10.44
CA LYS A 143 35.90 -27.90 10.71
C LYS A 143 34.99 -26.68 10.86
N LEU A 144 34.06 -26.48 9.94
CA LEU A 144 33.07 -25.40 10.00
C LEU A 144 32.23 -25.48 11.27
N ARG A 145 31.72 -26.66 11.63
CA ARG A 145 30.92 -26.85 12.85
C ARG A 145 31.72 -26.66 14.13
N ARG A 146 33.00 -27.05 14.16
CA ARG A 146 33.90 -26.77 15.29
C ARG A 146 34.16 -25.27 15.44
N THR A 147 34.39 -24.55 14.34
CA THR A 147 34.56 -23.09 14.39
C THR A 147 33.28 -22.40 14.87
N ALA A 148 32.12 -22.80 14.36
CA ALA A 148 30.82 -22.28 14.79
C ALA A 148 30.54 -22.60 16.27
N GLY A 149 30.83 -23.83 16.72
CA GLY A 149 30.69 -24.22 18.12
C GLY A 149 31.66 -23.47 19.05
N ALA A 150 32.89 -23.22 18.61
CA ALA A 150 33.86 -22.41 19.36
C ALA A 150 33.39 -20.94 19.48
N ALA A 151 32.85 -20.36 18.40
CA ALA A 151 32.27 -19.03 18.42
C ALA A 151 31.06 -18.94 19.36
N LEU A 152 30.14 -19.93 19.30
CA LEU A 152 28.99 -20.00 20.21
C LEU A 152 29.39 -20.20 21.67
N ALA A 153 30.47 -20.93 21.94
CA ALA A 153 30.98 -21.12 23.30
C ALA A 153 31.62 -19.84 23.88
N GLN A 154 32.13 -18.95 23.02
CA GLN A 154 32.72 -17.67 23.41
C GLN A 154 31.69 -16.57 23.65
N LEU A 155 30.49 -16.69 23.09
CA LEU A 155 29.40 -15.73 23.31
C LEU A 155 28.74 -16.00 24.67
N PRO A 156 28.93 -15.15 25.70
CA PRO A 156 28.20 -15.29 26.95
C PRO A 156 26.71 -15.06 26.70
N PHE A 157 25.85 -15.70 27.50
CA PHE A 157 24.42 -15.43 27.46
C PHE A 157 24.19 -13.95 27.79
N ASN A 158 23.61 -13.20 26.84
CA ASN A 158 23.38 -11.77 27.00
C ASN A 158 22.25 -11.51 27.99
N LEU A 159 22.59 -11.47 29.27
CA LEU A 159 21.67 -11.24 30.38
C LEU A 159 20.92 -9.91 30.28
N ALA A 160 21.56 -8.87 29.74
CA ALA A 160 20.98 -7.54 29.60
C ALA A 160 19.94 -7.49 28.47
N GLY A 161 20.27 -8.06 27.30
CA GLY A 161 19.35 -8.18 26.17
C GLY A 161 18.21 -9.19 26.39
N ALA A 162 18.41 -10.18 27.25
CA ALA A 162 17.39 -11.17 27.57
C ALA A 162 16.36 -10.69 28.61
N GLN A 163 16.56 -9.52 29.26
CA GLN A 163 15.59 -8.97 30.20
C GLN A 163 14.32 -8.50 29.46
N PRO A 164 13.14 -9.04 29.79
CA PRO A 164 11.92 -8.62 29.13
C PRO A 164 11.47 -7.23 29.59
N THR A 165 10.98 -6.42 28.65
CA THR A 165 10.40 -5.11 28.96
C THR A 165 9.06 -5.24 29.69
N ARG A 166 8.60 -4.17 30.36
CA ARG A 166 7.27 -4.13 31.00
C ARG A 166 6.15 -4.47 30.01
N GLU A 167 6.28 -4.02 28.76
CA GLU A 167 5.32 -4.31 27.70
C GLU A 167 5.30 -5.79 27.33
N GLN A 168 6.47 -6.43 27.24
CA GLN A 168 6.57 -7.86 26.99
C GLN A 168 5.98 -8.70 28.12
N ILE A 169 6.18 -8.30 29.38
CA ILE A 169 5.53 -8.92 30.55
C ILE A 169 4.00 -8.76 30.47
N ARG A 170 3.51 -7.56 30.10
CA ARG A 170 2.07 -7.30 29.92
C ARG A 170 1.48 -8.12 28.78
N ARG A 171 2.19 -8.23 27.65
CA ARG A 171 1.79 -9.06 26.50
C ARG A 171 1.80 -10.55 26.87
N TYR A 172 2.79 -11.02 27.62
CA TYR A 172 2.83 -12.39 28.12
C TYR A 172 1.59 -12.69 28.97
N ARG A 173 1.20 -11.76 29.84
CA ARG A 173 -0.04 -11.87 30.62
C ARG A 173 -1.28 -11.93 29.74
N SER A 174 -1.44 -11.01 28.79
CA SER A 174 -2.63 -10.97 27.95
C SER A 174 -2.78 -12.22 27.08
N VAL A 175 -1.69 -12.69 26.46
CA VAL A 175 -1.70 -13.90 25.61
C VAL A 175 -2.03 -15.15 26.42
N ARG A 176 -1.41 -15.32 27.61
CA ARG A 176 -1.70 -16.47 28.47
C ARG A 176 -3.09 -16.40 29.10
N ALA A 177 -3.56 -15.21 29.46
CA ALA A 177 -4.91 -15.01 29.98
C ALA A 177 -5.96 -15.36 28.93
N PHE A 178 -5.77 -14.91 27.69
CA PHE A 178 -6.60 -15.26 26.55
C PHE A 178 -6.57 -16.77 26.27
N GLY A 179 -5.37 -17.37 26.30
CA GLY A 179 -5.22 -18.82 26.14
C GLY A 179 -5.93 -19.63 27.22
N ARG A 180 -5.96 -19.18 28.48
CA ARG A 180 -6.72 -19.84 29.57
C ARG A 180 -8.21 -19.63 29.43
N PHE A 181 -8.63 -18.45 29.00
CA PHE A 181 -10.03 -18.16 28.75
C PHE A 181 -10.60 -19.09 27.66
N ILE A 182 -9.92 -19.16 26.51
CA ILE A 182 -10.32 -20.03 25.40
C ILE A 182 -10.11 -21.51 25.71
N GLY A 183 -8.99 -21.88 26.32
CA GLY A 183 -8.63 -23.29 26.50
C GLY A 183 -9.31 -23.98 27.68
N VAL A 184 -9.79 -23.22 28.68
CA VAL A 184 -10.33 -23.79 29.92
C VAL A 184 -11.73 -23.27 30.22
N LEU A 185 -11.93 -21.95 30.31
CA LEU A 185 -13.21 -21.41 30.75
C LEU A 185 -14.32 -21.59 29.72
N LEU A 186 -14.02 -21.33 28.44
CA LEU A 186 -15.02 -21.42 27.39
C LEU A 186 -15.48 -22.88 27.18
N PRO A 187 -14.60 -23.90 27.10
CA PRO A 187 -15.00 -25.30 27.05
C PRO A 187 -15.74 -25.75 28.32
N ALA A 188 -15.27 -25.35 29.52
CA ALA A 188 -15.94 -25.72 30.76
C ALA A 188 -17.36 -25.13 30.85
N GLY A 189 -17.52 -23.86 30.46
CA GLY A 189 -18.82 -23.18 30.37
C GLY A 189 -19.74 -23.84 29.33
N ALA A 190 -19.22 -24.14 28.14
CA ALA A 190 -19.98 -24.83 27.09
C ALA A 190 -20.40 -26.25 27.50
N THR A 191 -19.51 -26.99 28.17
CA THR A 191 -19.81 -28.35 28.66
C THR A 191 -20.85 -28.32 29.77
N ALA A 192 -20.74 -27.37 30.72
CA ALA A 192 -21.72 -27.19 31.79
C ALA A 192 -23.10 -26.81 31.21
N LEU A 193 -23.15 -25.89 30.25
CA LEU A 193 -24.38 -25.49 29.58
C LEU A 193 -25.00 -26.65 28.78
N GLY A 194 -24.18 -27.40 28.04
CA GLY A 194 -24.61 -28.58 27.29
C GLY A 194 -25.18 -29.67 28.21
N ALA A 195 -24.55 -29.93 29.35
CA ALA A 195 -25.04 -30.89 30.34
C ALA A 195 -26.39 -30.46 30.97
N LEU A 196 -26.54 -29.16 31.25
CA LEU A 196 -27.79 -28.57 31.75
C LEU A 196 -28.94 -28.68 30.72
N LEU A 197 -28.64 -28.50 29.44
CA LEU A 197 -29.63 -28.65 28.35
C LEU A 197 -30.01 -30.11 28.09
N ALA A 198 -29.05 -31.04 28.17
CA ALA A 198 -29.28 -32.47 27.91
C ALA A 198 -30.00 -33.19 29.07
N ALA A 199 -29.79 -32.75 30.32
CA ALA A 199 -30.43 -33.30 31.50
C ALA A 199 -30.94 -32.18 32.43
N PRO A 200 -32.13 -31.60 32.16
CA PRO A 200 -32.68 -30.51 32.96
C PRO A 200 -32.83 -30.85 34.45
N THR A 201 -33.03 -32.12 34.76
CA THR A 201 -33.11 -32.65 36.13
C THR A 201 -31.78 -32.55 36.89
N ALA A 202 -30.63 -32.55 36.20
CA ALA A 202 -29.33 -32.29 36.83
C ALA A 202 -29.24 -30.85 37.36
N GLY A 203 -29.96 -29.91 36.73
CA GLY A 203 -30.12 -28.54 37.21
C GLY A 203 -30.75 -28.44 38.59
N LEU A 204 -31.64 -29.37 38.96
CA LEU A 204 -32.28 -29.42 40.29
C LEU A 204 -31.27 -29.72 41.41
N VAL A 205 -30.14 -30.35 41.10
CA VAL A 205 -29.06 -30.64 42.06
C VAL A 205 -27.95 -29.60 41.94
N ALA A 206 -27.58 -29.22 40.72
CA ALA A 206 -26.47 -28.29 40.47
C ALA A 206 -26.78 -26.87 41.01
N VAL A 207 -28.00 -26.38 40.84
CA VAL A 207 -28.37 -25.01 41.26
C VAL A 207 -28.29 -24.82 42.78
N PRO A 208 -28.85 -25.71 43.63
CA PRO A 208 -28.67 -25.62 45.09
C PRO A 208 -27.21 -25.73 45.54
N VAL A 209 -26.41 -26.58 44.90
CA VAL A 209 -24.98 -26.74 45.22
C VAL A 209 -24.20 -25.48 44.88
N LEU A 210 -24.42 -24.89 43.69
CA LEU A 210 -23.79 -23.64 43.28
C LEU A 210 -24.25 -22.46 44.15
N ALA A 211 -25.53 -22.41 44.52
CA ALA A 211 -26.05 -21.41 45.44
C ALA A 211 -25.44 -21.56 46.85
N GLY A 212 -25.28 -22.79 47.36
CA GLY A 212 -24.61 -23.06 48.62
C GLY A 212 -23.13 -22.68 48.60
N ALA A 213 -22.41 -23.00 47.52
CA ALA A 213 -21.02 -22.62 47.32
C ALA A 213 -20.84 -21.10 47.22
N ALA A 214 -21.72 -20.41 46.49
CA ALA A 214 -21.75 -18.95 46.43
C ALA A 214 -22.01 -18.37 47.82
N TRP A 215 -23.04 -18.83 48.53
CA TRP A 215 -23.31 -18.35 49.89
C TRP A 215 -22.13 -18.55 50.85
N TRP A 216 -21.43 -19.68 50.77
CA TRP A 216 -20.23 -19.94 51.57
C TRP A 216 -19.07 -18.99 51.21
N LEU A 217 -18.80 -18.79 49.92
CA LEU A 217 -17.80 -17.83 49.42
C LEU A 217 -18.14 -16.38 49.81
N GLY A 218 -19.43 -16.05 49.95
CA GLY A 218 -19.90 -14.74 50.43
C GLY A 218 -19.53 -14.48 51.89
N ARG A 219 -19.33 -15.52 52.69
CA ARG A 219 -18.92 -15.44 54.11
C ARG A 219 -17.43 -15.68 54.32
N HIS A 220 -16.76 -16.31 53.36
CA HIS A 220 -15.34 -16.62 53.40
C HIS A 220 -14.64 -16.08 52.15
N PRO A 221 -14.30 -14.78 52.10
CA PRO A 221 -13.60 -14.20 50.97
C PRO A 221 -12.22 -14.85 50.83
N LEU A 222 -11.87 -15.25 49.61
CA LEU A 222 -10.55 -15.78 49.29
C LEU A 222 -9.53 -14.65 49.30
N ALA A 223 -8.44 -14.81 50.05
CA ALA A 223 -7.31 -13.90 50.02
C ALA A 223 -6.55 -14.08 48.70
N LEU A 224 -6.80 -13.21 47.73
CA LEU A 224 -6.14 -13.20 46.42
C LEU A 224 -4.75 -12.59 46.54
N THR A 225 -3.79 -13.41 46.97
CA THR A 225 -2.39 -13.00 47.16
C THR A 225 -1.51 -13.51 46.02
N GLN A 226 -0.38 -12.83 45.80
CA GLN A 226 0.64 -13.32 44.89
C GLN A 226 1.33 -14.53 45.51
N ARG A 227 1.56 -15.57 44.71
CA ARG A 227 2.31 -16.75 45.18
C ARG A 227 3.79 -16.43 45.32
N ALA A 228 4.46 -17.15 46.22
CA ALA A 228 5.90 -17.13 46.32
C ALA A 228 6.57 -17.62 45.02
N LEU A 229 7.77 -17.13 44.75
CA LEU A 229 8.58 -17.55 43.60
C LEU A 229 8.85 -19.07 43.69
N PRO A 230 8.52 -19.84 42.64
CA PRO A 230 8.88 -21.25 42.54
C PRO A 230 10.38 -21.50 42.74
N ALA A 231 10.73 -22.60 43.43
CA ALA A 231 12.12 -22.93 43.75
C ALA A 231 13.01 -23.08 42.51
N ASP A 232 12.46 -23.50 41.38
CA ASP A 232 13.18 -23.63 40.10
C ASP A 232 13.53 -22.30 39.42
N LEU A 233 13.03 -21.18 39.97
CA LEU A 233 13.31 -19.81 39.54
C LEU A 233 14.15 -19.05 40.59
N VAL A 234 14.53 -19.71 41.69
CA VAL A 234 15.33 -19.15 42.79
C VAL A 234 16.63 -19.95 42.86
N GLY A 235 17.76 -19.38 42.44
CA GLY A 235 19.05 -20.05 42.54
C GLY A 235 20.06 -19.77 41.41
N PRO A 236 19.66 -19.76 40.12
CA PRO A 236 20.59 -19.43 39.05
C PRO A 236 20.91 -17.93 39.06
N GLN A 237 22.20 -17.57 39.13
CA GLN A 237 22.67 -16.17 39.09
C GLN A 237 22.22 -15.47 37.79
N GLU A 238 22.06 -16.24 36.72
CA GLU A 238 21.58 -15.80 35.41
C GLU A 238 20.10 -15.38 35.40
N LEU A 239 19.34 -15.76 36.45
CA LEU A 239 17.94 -15.36 36.61
C LEU A 239 17.78 -14.19 37.59
N GLU A 240 18.82 -13.80 38.32
CA GLU A 240 18.77 -12.62 39.18
C GLU A 240 18.72 -11.36 38.31
N ARG A 241 18.05 -10.31 38.81
CA ARG A 241 18.16 -9.02 38.12
C ARG A 241 19.61 -8.59 38.28
N PRO A 242 20.32 -8.20 37.19
CA PRO A 242 21.61 -7.56 37.37
C PRO A 242 21.42 -6.41 38.35
N SER A 243 22.28 -6.32 39.35
CA SER A 243 22.38 -5.15 40.21
C SER A 243 22.73 -3.99 39.30
N MET A 244 21.71 -3.30 38.81
CA MET A 244 21.92 -1.99 38.22
C MET A 244 22.66 -1.19 39.30
N PRO A 245 23.75 -0.49 38.97
CA PRO A 245 24.22 0.57 39.83
C PRO A 245 22.97 1.39 40.17
N THR A 246 22.77 1.68 41.46
CA THR A 246 21.69 2.55 41.89
C THR A 246 21.77 3.77 40.98
N ALA A 247 20.81 3.89 40.05
CA ALA A 247 20.75 5.01 39.13
C ALA A 247 20.58 6.24 40.01
N GLY A 248 21.69 6.88 40.32
CA GLY A 248 21.68 8.14 41.03
C GLY A 248 20.88 9.12 40.20
N LEU A 249 20.40 10.18 40.82
CA LEU A 249 19.76 11.33 40.16
C LEU A 249 20.47 11.78 38.86
N ALA A 250 21.76 11.47 38.69
CA ALA A 250 22.50 11.66 37.44
C ALA A 250 21.95 10.89 36.23
N ASP A 251 21.48 9.63 36.38
CA ASP A 251 20.97 8.78 35.29
C ASP A 251 19.54 9.17 34.91
N GLU A 252 18.69 9.55 35.86
CA GLU A 252 17.36 10.12 35.56
C GLU A 252 17.49 11.50 34.87
N VAL A 253 18.42 12.35 35.33
CA VAL A 253 18.72 13.63 34.67
C VAL A 253 19.36 13.41 33.29
N LEU A 254 20.21 12.39 33.10
CA LEU A 254 20.73 12.04 31.78
C LEU A 254 19.63 11.50 30.86
N GLN A 255 18.75 10.61 31.34
CA GLN A 255 17.63 10.11 30.53
C GLN A 255 16.62 11.19 30.17
N GLU A 256 16.35 12.12 31.09
CA GLU A 256 15.51 13.29 30.80
C GLU A 256 16.19 14.22 29.78
N LYS A 257 17.52 14.41 29.90
CA LYS A 257 18.33 15.12 28.90
C LYS A 257 18.44 14.40 27.57
N LEU A 258 18.34 13.07 27.50
CA LEU A 258 18.43 12.31 26.25
C LEU A 258 17.07 12.12 25.56
N LYS A 259 15.98 12.62 26.15
CA LYS A 259 14.64 12.48 25.58
C LYS A 259 14.55 13.23 24.24
N PRO A 260 14.11 12.54 23.15
CA PRO A 260 13.86 13.21 21.88
C PRO A 260 12.78 14.29 22.01
N PHE A 261 12.97 15.39 21.30
CA PHE A 261 12.04 16.51 21.25
C PHE A 261 11.71 16.87 19.80
N PRO A 262 10.54 17.49 19.55
CA PRO A 262 10.06 17.77 18.21
C PRO A 262 10.97 18.74 17.43
N ILE A 263 11.29 18.40 16.18
CA ILE A 263 12.09 19.26 15.29
C ILE A 263 11.32 20.50 14.82
N ARG A 264 9.98 20.46 14.85
CA ARG A 264 9.13 21.57 14.43
C ARG A 264 9.29 22.82 15.31
N ASP A 265 9.66 22.63 16.58
CA ASP A 265 9.76 23.70 17.57
C ASP A 265 11.19 24.31 17.62
N VAL A 266 12.08 23.82 16.73
CA VAL A 266 13.49 24.16 16.69
C VAL A 266 13.78 25.26 15.66
N THR A 267 14.64 26.21 16.06
CA THR A 267 15.06 27.35 15.23
C THR A 267 16.56 27.48 15.03
N SER A 268 17.40 26.89 15.90
CA SER A 268 18.86 26.90 15.77
C SER A 268 19.40 25.62 15.14
N ARG A 269 20.59 25.71 14.53
CA ARG A 269 21.26 24.57 13.89
C ARG A 269 21.65 23.52 14.94
N GLU A 270 22.15 23.97 16.07
CA GLU A 270 22.64 23.14 17.16
C GLU A 270 21.50 22.34 17.80
N ASP A 271 20.36 22.98 18.02
CA ASP A 271 19.17 22.30 18.55
C ASP A 271 18.60 21.29 17.53
N ALA A 272 18.73 21.55 16.22
CA ALA A 272 18.24 20.65 15.18
C ALA A 272 19.13 19.40 15.08
N GLN A 273 20.44 19.60 15.18
CA GLN A 273 21.43 18.54 15.31
C GLN A 273 21.13 17.67 16.54
N GLU A 274 20.92 18.29 17.70
CA GLU A 274 20.63 17.60 18.96
C GLU A 274 19.30 16.85 18.92
N ALA A 275 18.25 17.44 18.32
CA ALA A 275 16.95 16.78 18.15
C ALA A 275 17.07 15.50 17.30
N LEU A 276 17.79 15.58 16.17
CA LEU A 276 18.04 14.43 15.30
C LEU A 276 18.90 13.38 16.01
N TRP A 277 20.00 13.80 16.65
CA TRP A 277 20.89 12.90 17.40
C TRP A 277 20.13 12.11 18.47
N ARG A 278 19.34 12.79 19.32
CA ARG A 278 18.54 12.11 20.35
C ARG A 278 17.51 11.16 19.75
N ALA A 279 16.86 11.55 18.64
CA ALA A 279 15.89 10.69 17.99
C ALA A 279 16.53 9.40 17.44
N LEU A 280 17.72 9.50 16.84
CA LEU A 280 18.49 8.37 16.33
C LEU A 280 19.00 7.46 17.47
N VAL A 281 19.58 8.04 18.53
CA VAL A 281 20.01 7.28 19.72
C VAL A 281 18.83 6.57 20.39
N ALA A 282 17.65 7.19 20.44
CA ALA A 282 16.44 6.56 20.95
C ALA A 282 15.93 5.39 20.09
N GLN A 283 16.34 5.30 18.82
CA GLN A 283 16.12 4.11 17.97
C GLN A 283 17.22 3.06 18.12
N GLY A 284 18.26 3.33 18.92
CA GLY A 284 19.40 2.44 19.09
C GLY A 284 20.43 2.53 17.98
N CYS A 285 20.41 3.60 17.17
CA CYS A 285 21.43 3.84 16.15
C CYS A 285 22.75 4.28 16.79
N ASP A 286 23.87 3.75 16.29
CA ASP A 286 25.21 4.09 16.75
C ASP A 286 25.81 5.18 15.84
N ILE A 287 25.70 6.43 16.29
CA ILE A 287 26.06 7.62 15.50
C ILE A 287 27.46 8.08 15.88
N GLU A 288 28.33 8.24 14.88
CA GLU A 288 29.65 8.85 15.07
C GLU A 288 29.51 10.37 15.15
N GLU A 289 28.89 10.96 14.13
CA GLU A 289 28.78 12.41 13.99
C GLU A 289 27.52 12.82 13.20
N ILE A 290 26.99 14.00 13.50
CA ILE A 290 26.02 14.69 12.66
C ILE A 290 26.61 16.03 12.23
N THR A 291 26.72 16.23 10.93
CA THR A 291 27.37 17.37 10.29
C THR A 291 26.42 18.05 9.30
N ASP A 292 26.86 19.17 8.71
CA ASP A 292 26.17 19.87 7.61
C ASP A 292 24.68 20.14 7.86
N VAL A 293 24.33 20.47 9.10
CA VAL A 293 22.95 20.81 9.45
C VAL A 293 22.59 22.17 8.87
N VAL A 294 21.62 22.19 7.96
CA VAL A 294 21.15 23.37 7.23
C VAL A 294 19.66 23.57 7.46
N ARG A 295 19.25 24.81 7.73
CA ARG A 295 17.84 25.19 7.77
C ARG A 295 17.36 25.44 6.33
N GLU A 296 16.36 24.69 5.92
CA GLU A 296 15.71 24.82 4.63
C GLU A 296 14.38 25.58 4.78
N PRO A 297 13.83 26.17 3.70
CA PRO A 297 12.51 26.82 3.75
C PRO A 297 11.39 25.89 4.24
N TRP A 298 11.52 24.59 3.98
CA TRP A 298 10.53 23.57 4.31
C TRP A 298 10.87 22.72 5.54
N GLY A 299 12.06 22.89 6.14
CA GLY A 299 12.52 22.00 7.21
C GLY A 299 14.01 22.07 7.47
N TRP A 300 14.64 20.91 7.59
CA TRP A 300 16.07 20.78 7.90
C TRP A 300 16.72 19.66 7.08
N THR A 301 17.98 19.86 6.71
CA THR A 301 18.85 18.85 6.11
C THR A 301 20.04 18.63 7.05
N ALA A 302 20.49 17.38 7.21
CA ALA A 302 21.67 17.03 8.01
C ALA A 302 22.39 15.83 7.40
N ARG A 303 23.72 15.78 7.52
CA ARG A 303 24.54 14.61 7.17
C ARG A 303 24.80 13.80 8.44
N VAL A 304 24.59 12.49 8.37
CA VAL A 304 24.73 11.57 9.51
C VAL A 304 25.76 10.51 9.17
N ILE A 305 26.74 10.33 10.05
CA ILE A 305 27.81 9.33 9.92
C ILE A 305 27.63 8.31 11.05
N PHE A 306 27.64 7.03 10.71
CA PHE A 306 27.39 5.92 11.64
C PHE A 306 28.70 5.26 12.06
N SER A 307 28.87 5.04 13.37
CA SER A 307 30.00 4.27 13.91
C SER A 307 29.86 2.77 13.62
N SER A 308 28.62 2.28 13.59
CA SER A 308 28.28 0.90 13.25
C SER A 308 26.83 0.78 12.75
N GLY A 309 26.51 -0.32 12.06
CA GLY A 309 25.22 -0.52 11.37
C GLY A 309 25.24 0.02 9.93
N SER A 310 24.08 0.04 9.29
CA SER A 310 23.89 0.61 7.95
C SER A 310 22.91 1.78 7.96
N PRO A 311 23.16 2.88 7.24
CA PRO A 311 22.19 3.96 7.08
C PRO A 311 20.84 3.50 6.48
N GLU A 312 20.84 2.40 5.73
CA GLU A 312 19.63 1.75 5.20
C GLU A 312 18.65 1.33 6.30
N GLU A 313 19.14 1.05 7.52
CA GLU A 313 18.31 0.68 8.68
C GLU A 313 17.33 1.80 9.07
N LEU A 314 17.65 3.06 8.74
CA LEU A 314 16.73 4.19 8.96
C LEU A 314 15.49 4.12 8.06
N ALA A 315 15.61 3.48 6.89
CA ALA A 315 14.51 3.29 5.94
C ALA A 315 13.65 2.06 6.28
N GLU A 316 14.03 1.25 7.28
CA GLU A 316 13.18 0.18 7.79
C GLU A 316 11.86 0.74 8.30
N THR A 317 10.76 0.05 7.97
CA THR A 317 9.40 0.57 8.17
C THR A 317 9.11 1.00 9.61
N ASP A 318 9.58 0.23 10.60
CA ASP A 318 9.34 0.52 12.01
C ASP A 318 10.21 1.67 12.52
N THR A 319 11.51 1.66 12.20
CA THR A 319 12.46 2.75 12.52
C THR A 319 12.00 4.06 11.90
N TYR A 320 11.69 4.06 10.61
CA TYR A 320 11.20 5.21 9.85
C TYR A 320 9.95 5.84 10.50
N ARG A 321 8.93 5.03 10.84
CA ARG A 321 7.68 5.52 11.49
C ARG A 321 7.94 6.08 12.90
N ARG A 322 8.86 5.48 13.65
CA ARG A 322 9.23 5.95 14.98
C ARG A 322 9.96 7.27 14.90
N LEU A 323 10.92 7.43 13.98
CA LEU A 323 11.63 8.69 13.76
C LEU A 323 10.67 9.83 13.40
N ILE A 324 9.71 9.60 12.50
CA ILE A 324 8.64 10.58 12.22
C ILE A 324 7.90 10.97 13.51
N THR A 325 7.57 9.99 14.35
CA THR A 325 6.82 10.23 15.59
C THR A 325 7.62 10.97 16.65
N LEU A 326 8.92 10.66 16.78
CA LEU A 326 9.84 11.30 17.73
C LEU A 326 10.13 12.75 17.33
N LEU A 327 10.40 12.97 16.04
CA LEU A 327 10.70 14.29 15.49
C LEU A 327 9.44 15.13 15.23
N LYS A 328 8.24 14.52 15.31
CA LYS A 328 6.94 15.15 14.99
C LYS A 328 6.87 15.69 13.55
N LEU A 329 7.36 14.88 12.62
CA LEU A 329 7.32 15.16 11.19
C LEU A 329 5.95 14.81 10.58
N ARG A 330 5.69 15.31 9.37
CA ARG A 330 4.59 14.82 8.53
C ARG A 330 4.83 13.35 8.11
N ARG A 331 3.80 12.69 7.60
CA ARG A 331 3.84 11.26 7.24
C ARG A 331 4.95 10.91 6.24
N ASP A 332 5.16 11.79 5.28
CA ASP A 332 6.17 11.74 4.23
C ASP A 332 7.37 12.65 4.57
N GLY A 333 7.50 13.01 5.85
CA GLY A 333 8.36 14.11 6.30
C GLY A 333 9.80 13.75 6.57
N LEU A 334 10.17 12.49 6.32
CA LEU A 334 11.52 11.99 6.53
C LEU A 334 12.03 11.45 5.20
N LEU A 335 13.15 11.97 4.71
CA LEU A 335 13.82 11.43 3.54
C LEU A 335 15.25 11.11 3.92
N VAL A 336 15.65 9.87 3.71
CA VAL A 336 16.99 9.36 4.00
C VAL A 336 17.61 9.04 2.66
N GLU A 337 18.64 9.78 2.29
CA GLU A 337 19.45 9.56 1.08
C GLU A 337 20.77 8.93 1.49
N THR A 338 20.97 7.65 1.15
CA THR A 338 22.26 6.98 1.38
C THR A 338 23.34 7.57 0.46
N ASP A 339 24.55 7.79 0.99
CA ASP A 339 25.67 8.29 0.18
C ASP A 339 26.22 7.14 -0.70
N PRO A 340 26.22 7.26 -2.04
CA PRO A 340 26.70 6.20 -2.91
C PRO A 340 28.21 5.96 -2.82
N ASP A 341 28.97 6.95 -2.36
CA ASP A 341 30.42 6.88 -2.22
C ASP A 341 30.86 6.42 -0.81
N HIS A 342 29.97 6.55 0.19
CA HIS A 342 30.26 6.28 1.61
C HIS A 342 29.13 5.47 2.27
N GLY A 343 29.33 4.16 2.44
CA GLY A 343 28.30 3.26 2.97
C GLY A 343 27.95 3.45 4.45
N ASP A 344 28.71 4.22 5.20
CA ASP A 344 28.49 4.59 6.61
C ASP A 344 27.76 5.95 6.76
N THR A 345 27.43 6.61 5.64
CA THR A 345 26.95 7.98 5.64
C THR A 345 25.61 8.12 4.91
N CYS A 346 24.74 8.97 5.44
CA CYS A 346 23.52 9.38 4.73
C CYS A 346 23.18 10.86 4.96
N THR A 347 22.35 11.39 4.07
CA THR A 347 21.71 12.70 4.21
C THR A 347 20.28 12.51 4.68
N VAL A 348 19.96 13.05 5.85
CA VAL A 348 18.62 13.03 6.44
C VAL A 348 17.95 14.38 6.23
N ARG A 349 16.80 14.39 5.54
CA ARG A 349 15.95 15.56 5.34
C ARG A 349 14.68 15.42 6.17
N MET A 350 14.46 16.40 7.04
CA MET A 350 13.36 16.50 8.00
C MET A 350 12.38 17.57 7.50
N ILE A 351 11.42 17.12 6.70
CA ILE A 351 10.42 17.95 6.01
C ILE A 351 9.25 18.25 6.97
N LEU A 352 9.04 19.55 7.23
CA LEU A 352 7.96 20.05 8.08
C LEU A 352 6.76 20.52 7.25
N THR A 353 7.05 21.29 6.21
CA THR A 353 6.06 21.82 5.26
C THR A 353 6.34 21.31 3.85
N ASP A 354 5.44 21.56 2.91
CA ASP A 354 5.66 21.18 1.51
C ASP A 354 6.92 21.90 0.97
N PRO A 355 7.90 21.17 0.39
CA PRO A 355 9.07 21.79 -0.21
C PRO A 355 8.77 22.60 -1.48
N PHE A 356 7.63 22.37 -2.14
CA PHE A 356 7.34 22.93 -3.46
C PHE A 356 6.30 24.06 -3.40
N THR A 357 6.74 25.26 -2.99
CA THR A 357 5.85 26.43 -3.07
C THR A 357 5.66 26.87 -4.51
N PRO A 358 4.52 27.51 -4.86
CA PRO A 358 4.27 28.02 -6.21
C PRO A 358 5.38 28.97 -6.71
N GLU A 359 5.99 29.75 -5.82
CA GLU A 359 7.09 30.65 -6.15
C GLU A 359 8.39 29.91 -6.50
N LEU A 360 8.67 28.80 -5.81
CA LEU A 360 9.85 27.97 -6.08
C LEU A 360 9.69 27.20 -7.39
N VAL A 361 8.52 26.59 -7.60
CA VAL A 361 8.21 25.83 -8.80
C VAL A 361 8.17 26.75 -10.01
N GLY A 362 7.52 27.91 -9.88
CA GLY A 362 7.39 28.88 -10.95
C GLY A 362 6.54 28.38 -12.11
N THR A 363 6.50 29.17 -13.18
CA THR A 363 5.76 28.84 -14.40
C THR A 363 6.65 28.21 -15.46
N VAL A 364 6.03 27.50 -16.40
CA VAL A 364 6.73 26.86 -17.51
C VAL A 364 7.48 27.92 -18.35
N PRO A 365 8.79 27.75 -18.60
CA PRO A 365 9.52 28.63 -19.49
C PRO A 365 8.97 28.55 -20.91
N TYR A 366 8.59 29.69 -21.47
CA TYR A 366 8.12 29.76 -22.85
C TYR A 366 9.23 29.35 -23.83
N ARG A 367 8.88 28.45 -24.76
CA ARG A 367 9.76 28.00 -25.84
C ARG A 367 9.10 28.28 -27.18
N ALA A 368 9.74 29.15 -27.97
CA ALA A 368 9.26 29.46 -29.30
C ALA A 368 9.29 28.20 -30.21
N PRO A 369 8.42 28.12 -31.23
CA PRO A 369 8.46 27.00 -32.18
C PRO A 369 9.83 26.82 -32.84
N LEU A 370 10.27 25.56 -32.97
CA LEU A 370 11.52 25.19 -33.66
C LEU A 370 12.77 25.95 -33.17
N SER A 371 12.79 26.32 -31.89
CA SER A 371 13.80 27.24 -31.31
C SER A 371 14.99 26.55 -30.67
N MET A 372 14.89 25.24 -30.39
CA MET A 372 15.94 24.46 -29.72
C MET A 372 16.15 23.10 -30.37
N SER A 373 17.26 22.43 -30.04
CA SER A 373 17.48 21.02 -30.40
C SER A 373 16.95 20.12 -29.30
N ILE A 374 16.49 18.92 -29.68
CA ILE A 374 16.16 17.85 -28.73
C ILE A 374 17.38 17.38 -27.92
N THR A 375 18.59 17.69 -28.40
CA THR A 375 19.86 17.37 -27.74
C THR A 375 20.27 18.39 -26.67
N ASP A 376 19.61 19.56 -26.63
CA ASP A 376 19.84 20.56 -25.61
C ASP A 376 19.26 20.12 -24.26
N LEU A 377 19.82 20.64 -23.17
CA LEU A 377 19.22 20.49 -21.84
C LEU A 377 17.95 21.35 -21.77
N ALA A 378 16.85 20.74 -21.31
CA ALA A 378 15.59 21.44 -21.07
C ALA A 378 15.24 21.44 -19.59
N ASP A 379 14.60 22.53 -19.15
CA ASP A 379 14.10 22.69 -17.79
C ASP A 379 12.65 22.19 -17.65
N TYR A 380 12.44 21.21 -16.78
CA TYR A 380 11.13 20.60 -16.52
C TYR A 380 10.54 20.97 -15.16
N GLY A 381 11.37 21.40 -14.21
CA GLY A 381 10.96 21.48 -12.82
C GLY A 381 12.05 21.91 -11.87
N VAL A 382 11.83 21.65 -10.59
CA VAL A 382 12.78 21.95 -9.51
C VAL A 382 12.81 20.81 -8.50
N ALA A 383 13.97 20.59 -7.92
CA ALA A 383 14.17 19.72 -6.78
C ALA A 383 13.79 20.42 -5.47
N MET A 384 13.62 19.64 -4.41
CA MET A 384 13.33 20.18 -3.07
C MET A 384 14.44 21.11 -2.52
N ASP A 385 15.68 20.99 -3.01
CA ASP A 385 16.81 21.87 -2.68
C ASP A 385 16.96 23.05 -3.66
N ALA A 386 15.91 23.34 -4.44
CA ALA A 386 15.86 24.34 -5.51
C ALA A 386 16.76 24.07 -6.73
N THR A 387 17.44 22.92 -6.80
CA THR A 387 18.20 22.54 -8.00
C THR A 387 17.25 22.36 -9.19
N PRO A 388 17.51 22.94 -10.38
CA PRO A 388 16.67 22.74 -11.55
C PRO A 388 16.61 21.27 -11.99
N LEU A 389 15.41 20.77 -12.28
CA LEU A 389 15.22 19.47 -12.94
C LEU A 389 15.48 19.67 -14.44
N THR A 390 16.74 19.47 -14.84
CA THR A 390 17.18 19.69 -16.22
C THR A 390 17.80 18.44 -16.82
N PHE A 391 17.32 18.02 -17.98
CA PHE A 391 17.90 16.90 -18.73
C PHE A 391 17.58 17.02 -20.22
N THR A 392 18.24 16.21 -21.04
CA THR A 392 17.93 16.09 -22.47
C THR A 392 17.07 14.85 -22.71
N LEU A 393 16.11 14.97 -23.63
CA LEU A 393 15.33 13.83 -24.13
C LEU A 393 16.14 12.99 -25.12
N ALA A 394 17.27 13.50 -25.60
CA ALA A 394 18.07 12.80 -26.59
C ALA A 394 18.62 11.47 -26.11
N GLY A 395 18.29 10.40 -26.83
CA GLY A 395 18.77 9.04 -26.55
C GLY A 395 18.11 8.36 -25.35
N LEU A 396 17.05 8.97 -24.82
CA LEU A 396 16.37 8.56 -23.61
C LEU A 396 15.23 7.59 -23.94
N MET A 397 15.31 6.37 -23.42
CA MET A 397 14.18 5.44 -23.36
C MET A 397 13.68 5.45 -21.93
N LEU A 398 12.47 5.94 -21.72
CA LEU A 398 11.95 6.29 -20.39
C LEU A 398 10.66 5.53 -20.10
N LEU A 399 10.57 5.01 -18.89
CA LEU A 399 9.34 4.49 -18.33
C LEU A 399 8.98 5.28 -17.08
N MET A 400 7.74 5.76 -17.02
CA MET A 400 7.16 6.42 -15.88
C MET A 400 6.10 5.53 -15.25
N VAL A 401 6.13 5.39 -13.91
CA VAL A 401 5.09 4.71 -13.14
C VAL A 401 4.49 5.67 -12.13
N ALA A 402 3.17 5.84 -12.17
CA ALA A 402 2.41 6.57 -11.16
C ALA A 402 0.93 6.15 -11.21
N ASP A 403 0.31 6.02 -10.04
CA ASP A 403 -1.12 5.76 -9.88
C ASP A 403 -1.97 6.86 -10.56
N SER A 404 -3.25 6.58 -10.79
CA SER A 404 -4.20 7.58 -11.26
C SER A 404 -4.21 8.81 -10.33
N GLY A 405 -4.13 10.01 -10.91
CA GLY A 405 -3.94 11.26 -10.16
C GLY A 405 -2.50 11.55 -9.72
N GLY A 406 -1.53 10.66 -9.95
CA GLY A 406 -0.11 10.86 -9.59
C GLY A 406 0.64 11.87 -10.45
N GLY A 407 -0.03 12.51 -11.42
CA GLY A 407 0.55 13.53 -12.31
C GLY A 407 1.26 13.00 -13.56
N LYS A 408 1.13 11.69 -13.87
CA LYS A 408 1.75 11.05 -15.05
C LYS A 408 1.52 11.81 -16.35
N SER A 409 0.27 12.06 -16.72
CA SER A 409 -0.06 12.71 -17.99
C SER A 409 0.45 14.15 -18.02
N GLY A 410 0.45 14.88 -16.90
CA GLY A 410 1.06 16.20 -16.78
C GLY A 410 2.58 16.19 -16.98
N VAL A 411 3.29 15.20 -16.43
CA VAL A 411 4.73 15.03 -16.66
C VAL A 411 5.03 14.65 -18.11
N MET A 412 4.24 13.76 -18.71
CA MET A 412 4.36 13.42 -20.13
C MET A 412 4.11 14.64 -21.03
N LEU A 413 3.11 15.46 -20.70
CA LEU A 413 2.80 16.69 -21.40
C LEU A 413 3.94 17.71 -21.30
N ALA A 414 4.58 17.86 -20.13
CA ALA A 414 5.77 18.71 -19.98
C ALA A 414 6.95 18.25 -20.83
N MET A 415 7.17 16.93 -20.95
CA MET A 415 8.19 16.38 -21.85
C MET A 415 7.83 16.58 -23.34
N ALA A 416 6.57 16.39 -23.71
CA ALA A 416 6.10 16.58 -25.08
C ALA A 416 6.12 18.06 -25.51
N GLU A 417 5.89 18.98 -24.57
CA GLU A 417 6.01 20.41 -24.78
C GLU A 417 7.42 20.78 -25.25
N VAL A 418 8.45 20.23 -24.60
CA VAL A 418 9.85 20.41 -25.02
C VAL A 418 10.09 19.77 -26.39
N ALA A 419 9.68 18.51 -26.59
CA ALA A 419 9.94 17.80 -27.83
C ALA A 419 9.34 18.53 -29.06
N THR A 420 8.13 19.07 -28.92
CA THR A 420 7.44 19.79 -30.00
C THR A 420 7.96 21.23 -30.20
N ALA A 421 8.77 21.78 -29.28
CA ALA A 421 9.50 23.03 -29.50
C ALA A 421 10.80 22.84 -30.30
N CYS A 422 11.25 21.60 -30.50
CA CYS A 422 12.53 21.30 -31.13
C CYS A 422 12.47 21.36 -32.65
N TYR A 423 13.55 21.81 -33.30
CA TYR A 423 13.63 21.84 -34.77
C TYR A 423 14.05 20.52 -35.42
N ASP A 424 14.50 19.56 -34.62
CA ASP A 424 15.08 18.28 -35.04
C ASP A 424 14.43 17.08 -34.34
N ALA A 425 13.21 17.25 -33.82
CA ALA A 425 12.41 16.16 -33.27
C ALA A 425 10.95 16.26 -33.70
N ALA A 426 10.43 15.13 -34.17
CA ALA A 426 9.03 14.97 -34.50
C ALA A 426 8.33 14.12 -33.44
N THR A 427 7.13 14.52 -33.03
CA THR A 427 6.42 13.92 -31.88
C THR A 427 5.23 13.10 -32.33
N ILE A 428 5.12 11.88 -31.81
CA ILE A 428 4.03 10.94 -32.04
C ILE A 428 3.36 10.62 -30.70
N ASN A 429 2.03 10.59 -30.69
CA ASN A 429 1.22 10.20 -29.54
C ASN A 429 0.58 8.83 -29.75
N LEU A 430 0.66 7.97 -28.73
CA LEU A 430 0.02 6.67 -28.66
C LEU A 430 -0.71 6.57 -27.32
N ASP A 431 -2.00 6.25 -27.34
CA ASP A 431 -2.75 5.99 -26.11
C ASP A 431 -3.88 4.99 -26.38
N PRO A 432 -3.87 3.78 -25.78
CA PRO A 432 -4.93 2.80 -25.98
C PRO A 432 -6.27 3.16 -25.30
N ALA A 433 -6.28 4.09 -24.34
CA ALA A 433 -7.41 4.29 -23.42
C ALA A 433 -7.90 5.74 -23.34
N GLY A 434 -7.11 6.69 -23.81
CA GLY A 434 -7.42 8.11 -23.76
C GLY A 434 -6.75 8.89 -24.88
N THR A 435 -6.40 10.14 -24.59
CA THR A 435 -5.80 11.07 -25.56
C THR A 435 -4.31 11.33 -25.30
N GLY A 436 -3.73 10.78 -24.24
CA GLY A 436 -2.32 10.94 -23.87
C GLY A 436 -1.91 12.41 -23.79
N ILE A 437 -0.98 12.82 -24.67
CA ILE A 437 -0.53 14.20 -24.81
C ILE A 437 -1.41 15.05 -25.77
N GLY A 438 -2.70 14.71 -25.88
CA GLY A 438 -3.65 15.26 -26.84
C GLY A 438 -3.85 16.77 -26.76
N ASP A 439 -3.56 17.41 -25.62
CA ASP A 439 -3.58 18.87 -25.50
C ASP A 439 -2.61 19.58 -26.46
N LEU A 440 -1.64 18.84 -27.01
CA LEU A 440 -0.69 19.31 -28.01
C LEU A 440 -1.00 18.83 -29.44
N GLU A 441 -2.20 18.31 -29.72
CA GLU A 441 -2.56 17.62 -30.97
C GLU A 441 -2.05 18.30 -32.25
N GLN A 442 -2.26 19.63 -32.38
CA GLN A 442 -1.84 20.39 -33.58
C GLN A 442 -0.32 20.44 -33.80
N ALA A 443 0.47 20.15 -32.76
CA ALA A 443 1.93 20.08 -32.81
C ALA A 443 2.49 18.66 -32.98
N LEU A 444 1.62 17.64 -33.08
CA LEU A 444 2.02 16.26 -33.28
C LEU A 444 2.07 15.95 -34.79
N ILE A 445 3.04 15.12 -35.21
CA ILE A 445 3.09 14.66 -36.61
C ILE A 445 2.17 13.47 -36.87
N LEU A 446 1.78 12.76 -35.81
CA LEU A 446 0.88 11.61 -35.85
C LEU A 446 0.32 11.34 -34.44
N SER A 447 -0.93 10.93 -34.36
CA SER A 447 -1.59 10.49 -33.13
C SER A 447 -2.39 9.22 -33.44
N ALA A 448 -2.20 8.16 -32.65
CA ALA A 448 -3.03 6.96 -32.70
C ALA A 448 -3.56 6.68 -31.30
N CYS A 449 -4.83 6.98 -31.08
CA CYS A 449 -5.49 6.89 -29.78
C CYS A 449 -6.73 6.00 -29.88
N MET A 450 -6.97 5.17 -28.86
CA MET A 450 -8.17 4.35 -28.67
C MET A 450 -8.50 3.37 -29.83
N ASP A 451 -7.55 3.16 -30.75
CA ASP A 451 -7.68 2.26 -31.90
C ASP A 451 -6.45 1.33 -31.93
N ASP A 452 -6.67 0.06 -31.57
CA ASP A 452 -5.59 -0.94 -31.50
C ASP A 452 -4.96 -1.25 -32.86
N ASP A 453 -5.74 -1.21 -33.94
CA ASP A 453 -5.23 -1.47 -35.29
C ASP A 453 -4.34 -0.31 -35.75
N ALA A 454 -4.77 0.93 -35.52
CA ALA A 454 -3.95 2.11 -35.77
C ALA A 454 -2.68 2.09 -34.91
N ILE A 455 -2.78 1.82 -33.61
CA ILE A 455 -1.62 1.73 -32.70
C ILE A 455 -0.65 0.63 -33.17
N CYS A 456 -1.15 -0.56 -33.51
CA CYS A 456 -0.32 -1.64 -34.04
C CYS A 456 0.37 -1.23 -35.34
N ALA A 457 -0.35 -0.59 -36.26
CA ALA A 457 0.21 -0.12 -37.53
C ALA A 457 1.33 0.92 -37.32
N VAL A 458 1.14 1.88 -36.40
CA VAL A 458 2.19 2.85 -36.05
C VAL A 458 3.42 2.14 -35.49
N LEU A 459 3.25 1.21 -34.55
CA LEU A 459 4.37 0.49 -33.94
C LEU A 459 5.12 -0.38 -34.95
N GLU A 460 4.42 -1.05 -35.85
CA GLU A 460 5.01 -1.83 -36.95
C GLU A 460 5.80 -0.93 -37.91
N PHE A 461 5.23 0.21 -38.27
CA PHE A 461 5.90 1.21 -39.10
C PHE A 461 7.17 1.75 -38.44
N LEU A 462 7.12 2.10 -37.15
CA LEU A 462 8.29 2.59 -36.42
C LEU A 462 9.42 1.55 -36.34
N LEU A 463 9.09 0.26 -36.22
CA LEU A 463 10.05 -0.84 -36.28
C LEU A 463 10.68 -1.01 -37.67
N ALA A 464 9.87 -0.89 -38.73
CA ALA A 464 10.37 -0.87 -40.10
C ALA A 464 11.31 0.32 -40.33
N TRP A 465 10.95 1.49 -39.80
CA TRP A 465 11.75 2.70 -39.88
C TRP A 465 13.06 2.60 -39.09
N CYS A 466 13.07 2.00 -37.89
CA CYS A 466 14.31 1.68 -37.18
C CYS A 466 15.27 0.85 -38.05
N SER A 467 14.73 -0.18 -38.70
CA SER A 467 15.52 -1.06 -39.57
C SER A 467 16.05 -0.31 -40.80
N ALA A 468 15.27 0.63 -41.36
CA ALA A 468 15.69 1.48 -42.46
C ALA A 468 16.78 2.49 -42.03
N ARG A 469 16.60 3.14 -40.88
CA ARG A 469 17.59 4.06 -40.30
C ARG A 469 18.91 3.38 -40.00
N ALA A 470 18.90 2.13 -39.54
CA ALA A 470 20.13 1.36 -39.36
C ALA A 470 20.91 1.18 -40.67
N ARG A 471 20.22 0.95 -41.80
CA ARG A 471 20.84 0.86 -43.14
C ARG A 471 21.32 2.23 -43.64
N GLN A 472 20.52 3.28 -43.46
CA GLN A 472 20.89 4.66 -43.81
C GLN A 472 22.14 5.12 -43.04
N ARG A 473 22.16 4.89 -41.73
CA ARG A 473 23.29 5.19 -40.85
C ARG A 473 24.58 4.47 -41.27
N ALA A 474 24.46 3.21 -41.70
CA ALA A 474 25.58 2.46 -42.27
C ALA A 474 26.05 3.07 -43.60
N ARG A 475 25.11 3.44 -44.49
CA ARG A 475 25.38 4.10 -45.78
C ARG A 475 26.05 5.47 -45.60
N TYR A 476 25.67 6.26 -44.60
CA TYR A 476 26.29 7.56 -44.30
C TYR A 476 27.61 7.45 -43.53
N GLY A 477 28.00 6.26 -43.06
CA GLY A 477 29.22 6.07 -42.27
C GLY A 477 29.17 6.74 -40.89
N TRP A 478 27.99 6.90 -40.28
CA TRP A 478 27.82 7.61 -39.00
C TRP A 478 28.19 6.79 -37.76
N GLY A 479 28.57 5.53 -37.93
CA GLY A 479 28.90 4.64 -36.82
C GLY A 479 27.65 4.19 -36.07
N ASN A 480 27.71 4.13 -34.74
CA ASN A 480 26.73 3.40 -33.92
C ASN A 480 25.45 4.15 -33.53
N LYS A 481 25.34 5.45 -33.84
CA LYS A 481 24.21 6.29 -33.44
C LYS A 481 23.74 7.18 -34.58
N TRP A 482 22.43 7.37 -34.67
CA TRP A 482 21.81 8.33 -35.56
C TRP A 482 22.25 9.75 -35.19
N ARG A 483 22.55 10.59 -36.19
CA ARG A 483 22.94 11.98 -36.00
C ARG A 483 21.73 12.87 -36.20
N VAL A 484 21.16 13.34 -35.09
CA VAL A 484 19.96 14.17 -35.10
C VAL A 484 20.29 15.55 -35.69
N SER A 485 19.43 16.01 -36.60
CA SER A 485 19.48 17.32 -37.25
C SER A 485 18.13 17.67 -37.87
N ARG A 486 17.96 18.88 -38.41
CA ARG A 486 16.73 19.29 -39.12
C ARG A 486 16.37 18.34 -40.28
N GLU A 487 17.36 17.90 -41.03
CA GLU A 487 17.18 16.98 -42.17
C GLU A 487 17.01 15.51 -41.72
N HIS A 488 17.53 15.17 -40.53
CA HIS A 488 17.53 13.83 -39.98
C HIS A 488 16.94 13.82 -38.55
N PRO A 489 15.66 14.16 -38.39
CA PRO A 489 15.07 14.41 -37.07
C PRO A 489 14.94 13.12 -36.24
N ALA A 490 14.96 13.28 -34.92
CA ALA A 490 14.55 12.24 -33.99
C ALA A 490 13.02 12.05 -34.01
N ILE A 491 12.56 10.85 -33.66
CA ILE A 491 11.14 10.55 -33.45
C ILE A 491 10.92 10.32 -31.96
N CYS A 492 10.08 11.15 -31.35
CA CYS A 492 9.71 11.10 -29.94
C CYS A 492 8.31 10.51 -29.82
N VAL A 493 8.22 9.29 -29.30
CA VAL A 493 6.97 8.53 -29.17
C VAL A 493 6.52 8.58 -27.71
N PHE A 494 5.37 9.19 -27.47
CA PHE A 494 4.74 9.23 -26.15
C PHE A 494 3.66 8.15 -26.10
N GLY A 495 3.80 7.20 -25.18
CA GLY A 495 2.85 6.11 -24.99
C GLY A 495 2.20 6.19 -23.62
N ASP A 496 1.00 6.74 -23.50
CA ASP A 496 0.29 6.72 -22.22
C ASP A 496 -0.42 5.36 -22.04
N GLU A 497 -0.63 4.96 -20.78
CA GLU A 497 -1.31 3.72 -20.39
C GLU A 497 -0.85 2.45 -21.13
N TRP A 498 0.47 2.30 -21.29
CA TRP A 498 1.10 1.11 -21.89
C TRP A 498 0.43 -0.23 -21.50
N PRO A 499 0.06 -0.49 -20.22
CA PRO A 499 -0.47 -1.81 -19.85
C PRO A 499 -1.80 -2.16 -20.49
N GLN A 500 -2.53 -1.15 -21.01
CA GLN A 500 -3.82 -1.34 -21.67
C GLN A 500 -3.68 -1.65 -23.16
N LEU A 501 -2.46 -1.57 -23.73
CA LEU A 501 -2.18 -2.02 -25.08
C LEU A 501 -2.54 -3.50 -25.26
N SER A 502 -2.97 -3.89 -26.46
CA SER A 502 -3.14 -5.31 -26.80
C SER A 502 -1.82 -6.08 -26.65
N GLU A 503 -1.90 -7.40 -26.48
CA GLU A 503 -0.72 -8.26 -26.41
C GLU A 503 0.18 -8.15 -27.64
N ARG A 504 -0.40 -7.85 -28.81
CA ARG A 504 0.36 -7.59 -30.04
C ARG A 504 1.09 -6.24 -29.92
N ALA A 505 0.37 -5.16 -29.61
CA ALA A 505 0.95 -3.83 -29.46
C ALA A 505 2.06 -3.79 -28.39
N LYS A 506 1.85 -4.44 -27.23
CA LYS A 506 2.88 -4.57 -26.18
C LYS A 506 4.16 -5.19 -26.70
N LYS A 507 4.09 -6.31 -27.43
CA LYS A 507 5.27 -6.97 -28.01
C LYS A 507 6.00 -6.08 -28.99
N LEU A 508 5.27 -5.34 -29.83
CA LEU A 508 5.84 -4.39 -30.78
C LEU A 508 6.55 -3.24 -30.05
N LEU A 509 5.91 -2.68 -29.02
CA LEU A 509 6.47 -1.58 -28.24
C LEU A 509 7.70 -2.00 -27.41
N VAL A 510 7.69 -3.19 -26.80
CA VAL A 510 8.90 -3.78 -26.15
C VAL A 510 10.02 -3.91 -27.16
N ARG A 511 9.73 -4.43 -28.37
CA ARG A 511 10.74 -4.56 -29.42
C ARG A 511 11.27 -3.19 -29.86
N LEU A 512 10.40 -2.17 -29.92
CA LEU A 512 10.79 -0.81 -30.26
C LEU A 512 11.70 -0.19 -29.20
N LEU A 513 11.39 -0.36 -27.91
CA LEU A 513 12.25 0.07 -26.80
C LEU A 513 13.67 -0.52 -26.89
N LEU A 514 13.79 -1.77 -27.33
CA LEU A 514 15.08 -2.46 -27.46
C LEU A 514 15.89 -2.00 -28.69
N LEU A 515 15.23 -1.62 -29.78
CA LEU A 515 15.89 -1.33 -31.06
C LEU A 515 16.03 0.18 -31.35
N GLY A 516 15.05 0.99 -30.97
CA GLY A 516 14.91 2.37 -31.44
C GLY A 516 15.98 3.34 -30.94
N ARG A 517 16.63 3.03 -29.80
CA ARG A 517 17.53 3.98 -29.10
C ARG A 517 18.66 4.50 -30.00
N LYS A 518 19.30 3.60 -30.76
CA LYS A 518 20.42 3.95 -31.67
C LYS A 518 19.96 4.66 -32.93
N GLU A 519 18.70 4.48 -33.31
CA GLU A 519 18.11 5.01 -34.54
C GLU A 519 17.34 6.31 -34.33
N ALA A 520 17.48 6.94 -33.15
CA ALA A 520 16.75 8.13 -32.75
C ALA A 520 15.22 8.00 -32.88
N ILE A 521 14.69 6.81 -32.55
CA ILE A 521 13.25 6.61 -32.31
C ILE A 521 13.13 6.25 -30.84
N TRP A 522 12.69 7.22 -30.03
CA TRP A 522 12.72 7.18 -28.57
C TRP A 522 11.31 7.12 -28.02
N VAL A 523 11.12 6.29 -27.00
CA VAL A 523 9.82 6.03 -26.39
C VAL A 523 9.82 6.54 -24.94
N TYR A 524 8.79 7.32 -24.62
CA TYR A 524 8.46 7.77 -23.28
C TYR A 524 7.11 7.16 -22.90
N ALA A 525 7.15 6.07 -22.14
CA ALA A 525 5.97 5.29 -21.80
C ALA A 525 5.50 5.57 -20.37
N GLY A 526 4.20 5.70 -20.18
CA GLY A 526 3.54 5.86 -18.88
C GLY A 526 2.76 4.59 -18.49
N SER A 527 2.74 4.27 -17.20
CA SER A 527 1.99 3.14 -16.65
C SER A 527 1.46 3.47 -15.26
N GLN A 528 0.27 2.96 -14.92
CA GLN A 528 -0.21 2.97 -13.53
C GLN A 528 0.44 1.90 -12.66
N PHE A 529 0.99 0.86 -13.28
CA PHE A 529 1.56 -0.29 -12.58
C PHE A 529 3.00 -0.56 -13.00
N GLY A 530 3.87 -0.74 -12.02
CA GLY A 530 5.30 -1.02 -12.21
C GLY A 530 5.66 -2.51 -12.22
N THR A 531 4.68 -3.39 -11.96
CA THR A 531 4.93 -4.83 -11.81
C THR A 531 5.08 -5.57 -13.15
N LYS A 532 5.86 -6.65 -13.14
CA LYS A 532 6.08 -7.53 -14.31
C LYS A 532 4.80 -8.03 -14.97
N ASP A 533 3.76 -8.33 -14.20
CA ASP A 533 2.50 -8.85 -14.74
C ASP A 533 1.79 -7.84 -15.64
N TYR A 534 2.04 -6.54 -15.45
CA TYR A 534 1.40 -5.46 -16.20
C TYR A 534 2.33 -4.84 -17.25
N LEU A 535 3.61 -4.70 -16.94
CA LEU A 535 4.60 -4.19 -17.89
C LEU A 535 4.98 -5.22 -18.96
N GLY A 536 4.66 -6.50 -18.76
CA GLY A 536 5.13 -7.59 -19.61
C GLY A 536 6.53 -8.02 -19.18
N GLU A 537 7.31 -8.62 -20.08
CA GLU A 537 8.74 -8.94 -19.87
C GLU A 537 9.43 -7.89 -18.98
N ALA A 538 10.35 -8.28 -18.08
CA ALA A 538 10.98 -7.38 -17.09
C ALA A 538 11.86 -6.29 -17.75
N ILE A 539 11.23 -5.37 -18.47
CA ILE A 539 11.80 -4.35 -19.33
C ILE A 539 12.09 -3.09 -18.53
N GLY A 540 11.26 -2.81 -17.51
CA GLY A 540 11.45 -1.69 -16.58
C GLY A 540 12.89 -1.58 -16.09
N PRO A 541 13.47 -2.60 -15.43
CA PRO A 541 14.87 -2.58 -14.98
C PRO A 541 15.90 -2.35 -16.10
N LYS A 542 15.62 -2.85 -17.32
CA LYS A 542 16.53 -2.74 -18.48
C LYS A 542 16.60 -1.35 -19.08
N LEU A 543 15.60 -0.50 -18.83
CA LEU A 543 15.60 0.88 -19.33
C LEU A 543 16.56 1.74 -18.51
N SER A 544 17.27 2.62 -19.20
CA SER A 544 18.26 3.48 -18.54
C SER A 544 17.60 4.53 -17.67
N ALA A 545 16.43 5.05 -18.06
CA ALA A 545 15.75 6.12 -17.36
C ALA A 545 14.37 5.71 -16.85
N LYS A 546 14.07 6.12 -15.61
CA LYS A 546 12.88 5.71 -14.87
C LYS A 546 12.38 6.89 -14.07
N LEU A 547 11.08 7.15 -14.14
CA LEU A 547 10.39 8.15 -13.31
C LEU A 547 9.35 7.46 -12.43
N LEU A 548 9.25 7.87 -11.18
CA LEU A 548 8.26 7.40 -10.23
C LEU A 548 7.46 8.59 -9.69
N GLY A 549 6.16 8.65 -9.98
CA GLY A 549 5.21 9.49 -9.25
C GLY A 549 4.62 8.74 -8.06
N ALA A 550 3.53 9.24 -7.47
CA ALA A 550 2.82 8.52 -6.42
C ALA A 550 2.43 7.10 -6.89
N CYS A 551 2.92 6.06 -6.21
CA CYS A 551 2.71 4.66 -6.58
C CYS A 551 2.85 3.74 -5.37
N ARG A 552 2.62 2.43 -5.52
CA ARG A 552 2.78 1.49 -4.40
C ARG A 552 4.26 1.12 -4.22
N ARG A 553 4.62 0.73 -3.00
CA ARG A 553 5.98 0.28 -2.65
C ARG A 553 6.52 -0.83 -3.57
N VAL A 554 5.67 -1.77 -3.99
CA VAL A 554 6.06 -2.86 -4.90
C VAL A 554 6.49 -2.33 -6.27
N ASP A 555 5.85 -1.27 -6.76
CA ASP A 555 6.16 -0.69 -8.07
C ASP A 555 7.56 -0.04 -8.06
N ILE A 556 7.97 0.55 -6.93
CA ILE A 556 9.33 1.07 -6.72
C ILE A 556 10.36 -0.06 -6.82
N THR A 557 10.15 -1.14 -6.07
CA THR A 557 11.12 -2.24 -6.00
C THR A 557 11.22 -3.04 -7.29
N GLU A 558 10.12 -3.19 -8.03
CA GLU A 558 10.12 -3.87 -9.33
C GLU A 558 10.79 -3.02 -10.43
N LEU A 559 10.65 -1.69 -10.37
CA LEU A 559 11.20 -0.79 -11.37
C LEU A 559 12.68 -0.46 -11.12
N LEU A 560 13.04 -0.11 -9.88
CA LEU A 560 14.39 0.34 -9.50
C LEU A 560 15.26 -0.78 -8.90
N GLY A 561 14.64 -1.83 -8.36
CA GLY A 561 15.31 -2.92 -7.66
C GLY A 561 14.98 -2.97 -6.17
N PRO A 562 15.26 -4.10 -5.49
CA PRO A 562 14.83 -4.35 -4.11
C PRO A 562 15.44 -3.37 -3.08
N GLY A 563 16.62 -2.81 -3.37
CA GLY A 563 17.31 -1.86 -2.49
C GLY A 563 16.79 -0.42 -2.55
N ALA A 564 16.02 -0.05 -3.59
CA ALA A 564 15.68 1.35 -3.86
C ALA A 564 14.93 2.04 -2.71
N VAL A 565 14.07 1.31 -1.99
CA VAL A 565 13.36 1.87 -0.83
C VAL A 565 14.31 2.15 0.34
N ALA A 566 15.33 1.31 0.50
CA ALA A 566 16.36 1.48 1.53
C ALA A 566 17.32 2.64 1.19
N GLU A 567 17.62 2.82 -0.09
CA GLU A 567 18.40 3.94 -0.62
C GLU A 567 17.71 5.30 -0.43
N GLY A 568 16.37 5.31 -0.38
CA GLY A 568 15.57 6.52 -0.10
C GLY A 568 14.44 6.81 -1.09
N TYR A 569 14.25 6.00 -2.13
CA TYR A 569 13.17 6.19 -3.10
C TYR A 569 11.82 5.86 -2.47
N ARG A 570 11.11 6.90 -2.01
CA ARG A 570 9.86 6.79 -1.24
C ARG A 570 8.64 7.36 -1.98
N ALA A 571 8.48 6.98 -3.23
CA ALA A 571 7.29 7.31 -4.03
C ALA A 571 5.99 6.74 -3.42
N ASP A 572 6.09 5.74 -2.55
CA ASP A 572 4.99 5.13 -1.77
C ASP A 572 4.39 6.04 -0.71
N LEU A 573 5.05 7.16 -0.44
CA LEU A 573 4.60 8.16 0.52
C LEU A 573 3.99 9.40 -0.13
N LEU A 574 4.13 9.56 -1.45
CA LEU A 574 3.46 10.61 -2.19
C LEU A 574 1.98 10.31 -2.31
N GLN A 575 1.16 11.36 -2.31
CA GLN A 575 -0.29 11.26 -2.43
C GLN A 575 -0.73 11.76 -3.80
N ALA A 576 -1.39 10.88 -4.56
CA ALA A 576 -2.03 11.25 -5.81
C ALA A 576 -3.13 12.30 -5.60
N ALA A 577 -3.40 13.09 -6.64
CA ALA A 577 -4.53 14.01 -6.67
C ALA A 577 -5.85 13.26 -6.49
N THR A 578 -6.79 13.92 -5.81
CA THR A 578 -8.20 13.55 -5.80
C THR A 578 -8.98 14.58 -6.62
N HIS A 579 -10.28 14.38 -6.81
CA HIS A 579 -11.12 15.34 -7.53
C HIS A 579 -11.12 16.75 -6.94
N THR A 580 -10.76 16.92 -5.66
CA THR A 580 -10.83 18.20 -4.94
C THR A 580 -9.48 18.73 -4.47
N GLN A 581 -8.42 17.92 -4.52
CA GLN A 581 -7.10 18.25 -3.98
C GLN A 581 -6.00 17.76 -4.90
N VAL A 582 -5.07 18.64 -5.25
CA VAL A 582 -3.91 18.32 -6.10
C VAL A 582 -2.90 17.41 -5.39
N ASN A 583 -2.79 17.53 -4.06
CA ASN A 583 -1.84 16.77 -3.23
C ASN A 583 -0.41 16.85 -3.80
N ASP A 584 0.27 15.73 -3.99
CA ASP A 584 1.65 15.64 -4.50
C ASP A 584 1.70 15.36 -6.02
N ALA A 585 0.62 15.64 -6.76
CA ALA A 585 0.60 15.37 -8.19
C ALA A 585 1.69 16.14 -8.95
N GLY A 586 2.43 15.41 -9.80
CA GLY A 586 3.57 15.95 -10.53
C GLY A 586 4.89 15.96 -9.74
N GLN A 587 4.87 15.55 -8.46
CA GLN A 587 6.09 15.20 -7.75
C GLN A 587 6.60 13.84 -8.23
N ILE A 588 7.91 13.76 -8.51
CA ILE A 588 8.56 12.56 -9.02
C ILE A 588 9.89 12.29 -8.34
N TYR A 589 10.31 11.03 -8.37
CA TYR A 589 11.71 10.61 -8.27
C TYR A 589 12.20 10.19 -9.65
N GLY A 590 13.47 10.48 -9.95
CA GLY A 590 14.10 10.17 -11.24
C GLY A 590 15.39 9.38 -11.08
N VAL A 591 15.60 8.41 -11.99
CA VAL A 591 16.85 7.65 -12.12
C VAL A 591 17.26 7.63 -13.59
N GLY A 592 18.55 7.79 -13.86
CA GLY A 592 19.16 7.70 -15.18
C GLY A 592 18.81 8.84 -16.12
N LEU A 593 18.46 10.00 -15.56
CA LEU A 593 18.22 11.23 -16.31
C LEU A 593 19.57 11.85 -16.73
N PRO A 594 19.82 12.08 -18.03
CA PRO A 594 21.10 12.60 -18.51
C PRO A 594 21.45 13.94 -17.87
N GLY A 595 22.66 14.04 -17.30
CA GLY A 595 23.14 15.26 -16.62
C GLY A 595 22.68 15.41 -15.17
N MET A 596 21.79 14.54 -14.69
CA MET A 596 21.30 14.55 -13.31
C MET A 596 21.94 13.42 -12.49
N PRO A 597 22.26 13.65 -11.21
CA PRO A 597 22.74 12.59 -10.33
C PRO A 597 21.58 11.63 -9.98
N ASN A 598 21.88 10.33 -9.84
CA ASN A 598 20.93 9.35 -9.35
C ASN A 598 20.79 9.50 -7.84
N LYS A 599 19.93 10.42 -7.42
CA LYS A 599 19.64 10.69 -6.00
C LYS A 599 18.17 10.42 -5.70
N PRO A 600 17.86 9.85 -4.54
CA PRO A 600 16.49 9.66 -4.04
C PRO A 600 15.89 11.00 -3.56
N MET A 601 15.88 12.00 -4.45
CA MET A 601 15.37 13.34 -4.20
C MET A 601 14.04 13.53 -4.92
N ARG A 602 13.13 14.29 -4.29
CA ARG A 602 11.88 14.70 -4.92
C ARG A 602 12.10 15.87 -5.85
N TYR A 603 11.42 15.82 -6.98
CA TYR A 603 11.32 16.92 -7.93
C TYR A 603 9.86 17.23 -8.20
N GLN A 604 9.51 18.50 -8.35
CA GLN A 604 8.21 18.92 -8.85
C GLN A 604 8.36 19.34 -10.32
N VAL A 605 7.59 18.68 -11.19
CA VAL A 605 7.47 19.09 -12.60
C VAL A 605 6.52 20.28 -12.70
N ARG A 606 6.87 21.26 -13.52
CA ARG A 606 6.01 22.42 -13.79
C ARG A 606 4.80 22.00 -14.60
N GLU A 607 3.64 22.42 -14.14
CA GLU A 607 2.37 22.11 -14.79
C GLU A 607 2.26 22.82 -16.15
N ILE A 608 1.95 22.05 -17.19
CA ILE A 608 1.50 22.59 -18.47
C ILE A 608 -0.01 22.74 -18.38
N THR A 609 -0.52 23.97 -18.33
CA THR A 609 -1.98 24.18 -18.33
C THR A 609 -2.56 23.92 -19.72
N PRO A 610 -3.84 23.52 -19.84
CA PRO A 610 -4.49 23.30 -21.13
C PRO A 610 -4.45 24.54 -22.03
N GLU A 611 -4.60 25.75 -21.45
CA GLU A 611 -4.54 27.01 -22.20
C GLU A 611 -3.13 27.27 -22.75
N TYR A 612 -2.10 26.98 -21.96
CA TYR A 612 -0.72 27.09 -22.41
C TYR A 612 -0.46 26.08 -23.54
N ALA A 613 -0.86 24.81 -23.36
CA ALA A 613 -0.68 23.74 -24.34
C ALA A 613 -1.34 24.09 -25.68
N ALA A 614 -2.62 24.48 -25.67
CA ALA A 614 -3.37 24.85 -26.86
C ALA A 614 -2.72 26.05 -27.61
N ARG A 615 -2.24 27.05 -26.84
CA ARG A 615 -1.52 28.19 -27.42
C ARG A 615 -0.25 27.75 -28.13
N VAL A 616 0.64 27.02 -27.45
CA VAL A 616 1.91 26.61 -28.05
C VAL A 616 1.71 25.62 -29.19
N ALA A 617 0.71 24.75 -29.11
CA ALA A 617 0.36 23.84 -30.19
C ALA A 617 -0.03 24.59 -31.48
N THR A 618 -0.86 25.63 -31.33
CA THR A 618 -1.26 26.50 -32.45
C THR A 618 -0.06 27.26 -33.03
N GLU A 619 0.81 27.81 -32.18
CA GLU A 619 2.03 28.51 -32.63
C GLU A 619 2.97 27.58 -33.40
N ARG A 620 3.14 26.34 -32.91
CA ARG A 620 3.97 25.30 -33.56
C ARG A 620 3.39 24.88 -34.90
N HIS A 621 2.08 24.64 -34.96
CA HIS A 621 1.40 24.31 -36.21
C HIS A 621 1.58 25.41 -37.26
N LYS A 622 1.42 26.68 -36.87
CA LYS A 622 1.62 27.84 -37.77
C LYS A 622 3.06 28.00 -38.26
N ALA A 623 4.03 27.64 -37.43
CA ALA A 623 5.46 27.67 -37.80
C ALA A 623 5.84 26.52 -38.76
N GLY A 624 4.99 25.49 -38.88
CA GLY A 624 5.27 24.26 -39.60
C GLY A 624 5.85 23.19 -38.68
N LEU A 625 5.41 21.95 -38.87
CA LEU A 625 5.94 20.80 -38.15
C LEU A 625 7.28 20.36 -38.74
N VAL A 626 8.05 19.60 -37.96
CA VAL A 626 9.33 19.04 -38.40
C VAL A 626 9.11 18.10 -39.59
N ASP A 627 9.83 18.36 -40.68
CA ASP A 627 9.74 17.58 -41.91
C ASP A 627 10.51 16.26 -41.80
N VAL A 628 9.80 15.15 -41.97
CA VAL A 628 10.35 13.79 -41.98
C VAL A 628 10.51 13.21 -43.40
N THR A 629 10.02 13.93 -44.43
CA THR A 629 9.91 13.47 -45.83
C THR A 629 11.23 13.02 -46.40
N HIS A 630 12.32 13.76 -46.13
CA HIS A 630 13.67 13.38 -46.60
C HIS A 630 14.05 11.96 -46.13
N THR A 631 14.01 11.73 -44.81
CA THR A 631 14.42 10.45 -44.23
C THR A 631 13.49 9.29 -44.61
N LEU A 632 12.20 9.57 -44.82
CA LEU A 632 11.20 8.58 -45.27
C LEU A 632 11.40 8.21 -46.74
N THR A 633 11.65 9.20 -47.60
CA THR A 633 11.95 9.00 -49.02
C THR A 633 13.18 8.11 -49.19
N GLU A 634 14.26 8.44 -48.47
CA GLU A 634 15.48 7.64 -48.51
C GLU A 634 15.32 6.24 -47.90
N ALA A 635 14.34 6.07 -47.00
CA ALA A 635 14.00 4.78 -46.42
C ALA A 635 13.13 3.93 -47.35
N GLY A 636 12.52 4.53 -48.37
CA GLY A 636 11.49 3.92 -49.19
C GLY A 636 10.22 3.62 -48.38
N LEU A 637 9.85 4.53 -47.46
CA LEU A 637 8.72 4.39 -46.54
C LEU A 637 7.70 5.54 -46.65
N LEU A 638 7.80 6.37 -47.69
CA LEU A 638 6.97 7.57 -47.82
C LEU A 638 5.50 7.24 -48.12
N ASP A 639 5.24 6.25 -48.97
CA ASP A 639 3.88 5.83 -49.32
C ASP A 639 3.19 5.17 -48.11
N GLU A 640 3.92 4.32 -47.37
CA GLU A 640 3.44 3.72 -46.13
C GLU A 640 3.19 4.78 -45.04
N TRP A 641 4.00 5.83 -45.00
CA TRP A 641 3.78 6.95 -44.09
C TRP A 641 2.48 7.69 -44.40
N HIS A 642 2.20 7.99 -45.67
CA HIS A 642 0.94 8.64 -46.06
C HIS A 642 -0.27 7.75 -45.75
N ALA A 643 -0.20 6.46 -46.06
CA ALA A 643 -1.25 5.52 -45.71
C ALA A 643 -1.49 5.45 -44.19
N LEU A 644 -0.41 5.53 -43.38
CA LEU A 644 -0.50 5.57 -41.93
C LEU A 644 -1.14 6.86 -41.41
N GLN A 645 -0.81 8.01 -42.01
CA GLN A 645 -1.45 9.29 -41.68
C GLN A 645 -2.95 9.26 -41.99
N GLU A 646 -3.35 8.68 -43.12
CA GLU A 646 -4.77 8.50 -43.47
C GLU A 646 -5.48 7.58 -42.48
N LEU A 647 -4.87 6.45 -42.10
CA LEU A 647 -5.41 5.53 -41.10
C LEU A 647 -5.62 6.23 -39.75
N CYS A 648 -4.61 6.94 -39.26
CA CYS A 648 -4.68 7.66 -37.99
C CYS A 648 -5.66 8.83 -38.03
N ALA A 649 -5.75 9.55 -39.15
CA ALA A 649 -6.73 10.61 -39.34
C ALA A 649 -8.16 10.05 -39.34
N ALA A 650 -8.39 8.91 -40.02
CA ALA A 650 -9.68 8.22 -40.01
C ALA A 650 -10.08 7.78 -38.59
N ALA A 651 -9.13 7.21 -37.83
CA ALA A 651 -9.34 6.84 -36.43
C ALA A 651 -9.60 8.06 -35.53
N GLY A 652 -8.88 9.17 -35.72
CA GLY A 652 -9.05 10.42 -34.96
C GLY A 652 -10.37 11.15 -35.27
N THR A 653 -10.82 11.15 -36.53
CA THR A 653 -12.15 11.64 -36.89
C THR A 653 -13.30 10.75 -36.39
N GLY A 654 -12.97 9.53 -35.95
CA GLY A 654 -13.90 8.62 -35.29
C GLY A 654 -14.12 8.89 -33.80
N SER A 655 -13.42 9.87 -33.20
CA SER A 655 -13.45 10.12 -31.74
C SER A 655 -14.03 11.49 -31.32
N SER A 656 -14.72 12.22 -32.20
CA SER A 656 -15.62 13.32 -31.77
C SER A 656 -17.01 13.29 -32.39
N ALA A 657 -17.34 12.21 -33.08
CA ALA A 657 -18.68 11.82 -33.45
C ALA A 657 -18.53 10.39 -33.98
N SER A 658 -19.10 9.42 -33.27
CA SER A 658 -19.85 8.41 -34.02
C SER A 658 -20.65 9.19 -35.07
N ALA A 659 -20.34 9.03 -36.35
CA ALA A 659 -21.44 9.16 -37.29
C ALA A 659 -22.48 8.18 -36.74
N PRO A 660 -23.69 8.64 -36.36
CA PRO A 660 -24.61 7.85 -35.56
C PRO A 660 -24.79 6.52 -36.26
N GLY A 661 -24.21 5.48 -35.65
CA GLY A 661 -24.68 4.14 -35.95
C GLY A 661 -26.17 4.19 -35.64
N PRO A 662 -27.05 3.65 -36.50
CA PRO A 662 -28.44 3.57 -36.12
C PRO A 662 -28.50 2.89 -34.75
N VAL A 663 -29.00 3.62 -33.74
CA VAL A 663 -29.15 3.12 -32.36
C VAL A 663 -29.63 1.68 -32.47
N PRO A 664 -28.90 0.69 -31.91
CA PRO A 664 -29.22 -0.70 -32.14
C PRO A 664 -30.70 -0.94 -31.89
N SER A 665 -31.39 -1.61 -32.82
CA SER A 665 -32.86 -1.67 -32.82
C SER A 665 -33.46 -2.19 -31.51
N ILE A 666 -32.73 -3.05 -30.79
CA ILE A 666 -33.12 -3.53 -29.47
C ILE A 666 -33.02 -2.46 -28.37
N LEU A 667 -32.05 -1.56 -28.45
CA LEU A 667 -31.87 -0.44 -27.53
C LEU A 667 -32.88 0.67 -27.83
N GLN A 668 -33.11 0.97 -29.11
CA GLN A 668 -34.19 1.87 -29.53
C GLN A 668 -35.55 1.33 -29.07
N LEU A 669 -35.81 0.03 -29.24
CA LEU A 669 -37.04 -0.60 -28.75
C LEU A 669 -37.18 -0.44 -27.23
N LEU A 670 -36.10 -0.60 -26.45
CA LEU A 670 -36.17 -0.33 -25.00
C LEU A 670 -36.48 1.14 -24.70
N ARG A 671 -35.89 2.09 -25.43
CA ARG A 671 -36.19 3.52 -25.25
C ARG A 671 -37.65 3.84 -25.57
N ASP A 672 -38.17 3.27 -26.66
CA ASP A 672 -39.56 3.44 -27.08
C ASP A 672 -40.54 2.87 -26.05
N ILE A 673 -40.17 1.78 -25.36
CA ILE A 673 -40.96 1.20 -24.26
C ILE A 673 -41.04 2.17 -23.07
N PHE A 674 -39.96 2.85 -22.73
CA PHE A 674 -40.00 3.89 -21.70
C PHE A 674 -40.86 5.08 -22.14
N THR A 675 -40.75 5.51 -23.40
CA THR A 675 -41.59 6.60 -23.94
C THR A 675 -43.07 6.24 -23.90
N ALA A 676 -43.43 4.99 -24.21
CA ALA A 676 -44.81 4.52 -24.20
C ALA A 676 -45.46 4.48 -22.80
N GLU A 677 -44.64 4.49 -21.74
CA GLU A 677 -45.07 4.51 -20.33
C GLU A 677 -44.88 5.91 -19.69
N ASP A 678 -44.71 6.95 -20.51
CA ASP A 678 -44.46 8.34 -20.08
C ASP A 678 -43.13 8.54 -19.32
N ASP A 679 -42.07 7.86 -19.74
CA ASP A 679 -40.69 7.99 -19.23
C ASP A 679 -40.56 7.85 -17.70
N PRO A 680 -41.04 6.74 -17.10
CA PRO A 680 -40.89 6.52 -15.67
C PRO A 680 -39.42 6.24 -15.32
N ALA A 681 -39.02 6.53 -14.07
CA ALA A 681 -37.63 6.37 -13.64
C ALA A 681 -37.08 4.93 -13.79
N TYR A 682 -37.97 3.93 -13.77
CA TYR A 682 -37.65 2.52 -13.97
C TYR A 682 -38.84 1.76 -14.56
N LEU A 683 -38.56 0.63 -15.20
CA LEU A 683 -39.57 -0.34 -15.62
C LEU A 683 -39.16 -1.75 -15.18
N THR A 684 -40.12 -2.51 -14.67
CA THR A 684 -39.93 -3.92 -14.31
C THR A 684 -39.84 -4.81 -15.55
N MET A 685 -39.25 -6.01 -15.40
CA MET A 685 -39.23 -7.01 -16.48
C MET A 685 -40.62 -7.44 -16.94
N GLY A 686 -41.61 -7.44 -16.05
CA GLY A 686 -43.00 -7.73 -16.45
C GLY A 686 -43.57 -6.67 -17.37
N GLN A 687 -43.36 -5.38 -17.06
CA GLN A 687 -43.80 -4.26 -17.90
C GLN A 687 -43.09 -4.26 -19.25
N ILE A 688 -41.75 -4.41 -19.24
CA ILE A 688 -40.96 -4.48 -20.48
C ILE A 688 -41.38 -5.68 -21.34
N HIS A 689 -41.74 -6.83 -20.73
CA HIS A 689 -42.22 -7.99 -21.46
C HIS A 689 -43.49 -7.71 -22.27
N CYS A 690 -44.47 -7.02 -21.68
CA CYS A 690 -45.74 -6.70 -22.32
C CYS A 690 -45.52 -5.93 -23.63
N HIS A 691 -44.60 -4.97 -23.63
CA HIS A 691 -44.29 -4.18 -24.81
C HIS A 691 -43.42 -4.92 -25.82
N LEU A 692 -42.39 -5.64 -25.37
CA LEU A 692 -41.55 -6.47 -26.25
C LEU A 692 -42.38 -7.52 -26.99
N ARG A 693 -43.33 -8.16 -26.31
CA ARG A 693 -44.27 -9.11 -26.92
C ARG A 693 -45.16 -8.46 -27.97
N THR A 694 -45.55 -7.20 -27.78
CA THR A 694 -46.36 -6.47 -28.76
C THR A 694 -45.55 -6.12 -30.00
N ALA A 695 -44.26 -5.83 -29.85
CA ALA A 695 -43.36 -5.50 -30.95
C ALA A 695 -42.96 -6.72 -31.81
N ASP A 696 -42.70 -7.88 -31.19
CA ASP A 696 -42.37 -9.13 -31.88
C ASP A 696 -42.89 -10.34 -31.07
N PRO A 697 -44.15 -10.77 -31.33
CA PRO A 697 -44.81 -11.84 -30.59
C PRO A 697 -44.11 -13.20 -30.72
N ASP A 698 -43.56 -13.50 -31.90
CA ASP A 698 -42.94 -14.80 -32.16
C ASP A 698 -41.63 -14.94 -31.38
N ARG A 699 -40.86 -13.85 -31.27
CA ARG A 699 -39.59 -13.84 -30.53
C ARG A 699 -39.76 -13.71 -29.02
N TRP A 700 -40.59 -12.78 -28.57
CA TRP A 700 -40.69 -12.44 -27.14
C TRP A 700 -41.87 -13.11 -26.42
N GLY A 701 -42.84 -13.66 -27.17
CA GLY A 701 -43.95 -14.48 -26.67
C GLY A 701 -43.63 -15.98 -26.57
N ALA A 702 -42.43 -16.42 -26.96
CA ALA A 702 -42.00 -17.82 -26.98
C ALA A 702 -42.04 -18.54 -25.61
N TRP A 703 -42.28 -17.80 -24.53
CA TRP A 703 -42.34 -18.32 -23.15
C TRP A 703 -43.67 -18.03 -22.45
N ASP A 704 -44.72 -17.64 -23.18
CA ASP A 704 -46.02 -17.27 -22.60
C ASP A 704 -46.72 -18.44 -21.90
N GLU A 705 -46.46 -19.68 -22.31
CA GLU A 705 -46.97 -20.91 -21.67
C GLU A 705 -46.27 -21.28 -20.36
N ARG A 706 -45.17 -20.58 -20.00
CA ARG A 706 -44.43 -20.84 -18.77
C ARG A 706 -45.01 -20.10 -17.57
N ASP A 707 -44.74 -20.60 -16.37
CA ASP A 707 -45.01 -19.86 -15.13
C ASP A 707 -44.24 -18.52 -15.13
N GLU A 708 -44.80 -17.53 -14.44
CA GLU A 708 -44.32 -16.15 -14.47
C GLU A 708 -42.83 -16.02 -14.10
N HIS A 709 -42.36 -16.77 -13.10
CA HIS A 709 -40.97 -16.72 -12.66
C HIS A 709 -40.02 -17.30 -13.72
N SER A 710 -40.37 -18.44 -14.32
CA SER A 710 -39.60 -19.03 -15.41
C SER A 710 -39.61 -18.16 -16.67
N ARG A 711 -40.73 -17.51 -16.98
CA ARG A 711 -40.90 -16.60 -18.12
C ARG A 711 -39.99 -15.37 -18.00
N LEU A 712 -40.04 -14.65 -16.88
CA LEU A 712 -39.21 -13.48 -16.65
C LEU A 712 -37.71 -13.80 -16.61
N ARG A 713 -37.34 -15.00 -16.15
CA ARG A 713 -35.95 -15.47 -16.17
C ARG A 713 -35.43 -15.66 -17.59
N GLU A 714 -36.20 -16.31 -18.46
CA GLU A 714 -35.78 -16.51 -19.87
C GLU A 714 -35.80 -15.20 -20.65
N LEU A 715 -36.78 -14.33 -20.41
CA LEU A 715 -36.80 -12.98 -20.96
C LEU A 715 -35.52 -12.21 -20.61
N GLY A 716 -35.12 -12.19 -19.34
CA GLY A 716 -33.91 -11.49 -18.90
C GLY A 716 -32.63 -12.02 -19.58
N LYS A 717 -32.55 -13.34 -19.83
CA LYS A 717 -31.43 -13.92 -20.58
C LYS A 717 -31.47 -13.53 -22.06
N ALA A 718 -32.64 -13.61 -22.68
CA ALA A 718 -32.82 -13.31 -24.10
C ALA A 718 -32.55 -11.83 -24.40
N LEU A 719 -33.03 -10.93 -23.55
CA LEU A 719 -32.80 -9.50 -23.67
C LEU A 719 -31.35 -9.13 -23.40
N SER A 720 -30.71 -9.71 -22.37
CA SER A 720 -29.28 -9.49 -22.10
C SER A 720 -28.39 -10.02 -23.23
N ARG A 721 -28.74 -11.17 -23.83
CA ARG A 721 -28.05 -11.68 -25.01
C ARG A 721 -28.25 -10.75 -26.21
N ALA A 722 -29.48 -10.28 -26.47
CA ALA A 722 -29.76 -9.38 -27.57
C ALA A 722 -29.02 -8.03 -27.45
N LEU A 723 -28.89 -7.49 -26.23
CA LEU A 723 -28.09 -6.28 -25.97
C LEU A 723 -26.60 -6.52 -26.18
N ARG A 724 -26.06 -7.65 -25.68
CA ARG A 724 -24.66 -8.01 -25.87
C ARG A 724 -24.30 -8.27 -27.33
N ASP A 725 -25.15 -9.00 -28.05
CA ASP A 725 -24.96 -9.28 -29.48
C ASP A 725 -25.02 -7.98 -30.31
N ALA A 726 -25.69 -6.95 -29.79
CA ALA A 726 -25.73 -5.60 -30.34
C ALA A 726 -24.62 -4.66 -29.84
N GLY A 727 -23.67 -5.16 -29.02
CA GLY A 727 -22.56 -4.36 -28.48
C GLY A 727 -22.95 -3.37 -27.38
N VAL A 728 -24.13 -3.51 -26.76
CA VAL A 728 -24.63 -2.58 -25.75
C VAL A 728 -24.36 -3.11 -24.33
N GLU A 729 -23.61 -2.33 -23.53
CA GLU A 729 -23.36 -2.63 -22.11
C GLU A 729 -24.48 -2.10 -21.21
N LEU A 730 -25.63 -2.78 -21.24
CA LEU A 730 -26.79 -2.48 -20.38
C LEU A 730 -27.23 -3.72 -19.60
N PHE A 731 -27.35 -3.60 -18.27
CA PHE A 731 -27.67 -4.71 -17.38
C PHE A 731 -28.97 -4.47 -16.60
N SER A 732 -29.77 -5.52 -16.46
CA SER A 732 -30.95 -5.47 -15.56
C SER A 732 -30.51 -5.58 -14.11
N GLU A 733 -31.09 -4.75 -13.25
CA GLU A 733 -30.80 -4.68 -11.83
C GLU A 733 -32.04 -4.97 -10.97
N ARG A 734 -31.85 -5.16 -9.66
CA ARG A 734 -32.97 -5.31 -8.71
C ARG A 734 -33.42 -3.93 -8.25
N LEU A 735 -34.68 -3.60 -8.53
CA LEU A 735 -35.31 -2.34 -8.14
C LEU A 735 -35.70 -2.43 -6.66
N ARG A 736 -34.83 -1.92 -5.78
CA ARG A 736 -35.00 -2.03 -4.31
C ARG A 736 -36.12 -1.15 -3.76
N GLU A 737 -36.55 -0.19 -4.55
CA GLU A 737 -37.61 0.77 -4.24
C GLU A 737 -39.01 0.18 -4.40
N LEU A 738 -39.14 -1.01 -4.99
CA LEU A 738 -40.40 -1.71 -5.18
C LEU A 738 -40.52 -2.93 -4.25
N ASP A 739 -41.73 -3.16 -3.75
CA ASP A 739 -42.06 -4.36 -2.98
C ASP A 739 -41.78 -5.63 -3.79
N GLY A 740 -41.09 -6.59 -3.17
CA GLY A 740 -40.64 -7.82 -3.82
C GLY A 740 -39.35 -7.70 -4.63
N GLN A 741 -38.75 -6.51 -4.73
CA GLN A 741 -37.47 -6.23 -5.40
C GLN A 741 -37.34 -6.86 -6.80
N PRO A 742 -38.32 -6.63 -7.70
CA PRO A 742 -38.30 -7.20 -9.04
C PRO A 742 -37.08 -6.71 -9.84
N ARG A 743 -36.67 -7.49 -10.85
CA ARG A 743 -35.65 -7.04 -11.80
C ARG A 743 -36.24 -6.09 -12.85
N GLY A 744 -35.47 -5.11 -13.27
CA GLY A 744 -35.88 -4.09 -14.25
C GLY A 744 -34.69 -3.37 -14.87
N TYR A 745 -34.98 -2.35 -15.68
CA TYR A 745 -34.00 -1.35 -16.14
C TYR A 745 -34.41 0.02 -15.61
N ARG A 746 -33.43 0.91 -15.44
CA ARG A 746 -33.66 2.34 -15.15
C ARG A 746 -33.63 3.14 -16.43
N LEU A 747 -34.43 4.20 -16.48
CA LEU A 747 -34.44 5.14 -17.61
C LEU A 747 -33.07 5.78 -17.79
N SER A 748 -32.39 6.17 -16.70
CA SER A 748 -31.05 6.76 -16.76
C SER A 748 -30.05 5.82 -17.44
N GLY A 749 -30.03 4.54 -17.06
CA GLY A 749 -29.12 3.57 -17.70
C GLY A 749 -29.45 3.29 -19.16
N VAL A 750 -30.74 3.34 -19.56
CA VAL A 750 -31.15 3.24 -20.96
C VAL A 750 -30.73 4.49 -21.75
N GLN A 751 -30.88 5.68 -21.17
CA GLN A 751 -30.51 6.95 -21.80
C GLN A 751 -28.99 7.06 -21.95
N ASP A 752 -28.22 6.72 -20.91
CA ASP A 752 -26.76 6.68 -20.97
C ASP A 752 -26.28 5.71 -22.06
N ALA A 753 -26.95 4.56 -22.22
CA ALA A 753 -26.64 3.61 -23.28
C ALA A 753 -27.04 4.10 -24.68
N VAL A 754 -28.15 4.85 -24.81
CA VAL A 754 -28.57 5.47 -26.08
C VAL A 754 -27.62 6.60 -26.46
N ASP A 755 -27.21 7.43 -25.50
CA ASP A 755 -26.27 8.53 -25.69
C ASP A 755 -24.85 8.01 -25.99
N ALA A 756 -24.49 6.83 -25.47
CA ALA A 756 -23.24 6.15 -25.83
C ALA A 756 -23.28 5.44 -27.19
N ALA A 757 -24.47 5.13 -27.72
CA ALA A 757 -24.67 4.44 -28.99
C ALA A 757 -25.02 5.37 -30.17
N SER A 758 -25.43 6.61 -29.88
CA SER A 758 -25.73 7.69 -30.84
C SER A 758 -24.47 8.51 -31.07
#